data_AF-A0A328UBZ8-F1
#
_entry.id   AF-A0A328UBZ8-F1
#
_cell.length_a   1.000
_cell.length_b   1.000
_cell.length_c   1.000
_cell.angle_alpha   90.00
_cell.angle_beta   90.00
_cell.angle_gamma   90.00
#
_symmetry.space_group_name_H-M   'P 1'
#
loop_
_entity.id
_entity.type
_entity.pdbx_description
1 polymer ?
#
loop_
_entity_poly.entity_id
_entity_poly.type
_entity_poly.pdbx_seq_one_letter_code
_entity_poly.pdbx_strand_id
1 'polypeptide(L)'
;MNILMSRKKKRLLALVSMLCSFLIVFSFAPGLPAEAAGEQATTTDYLNLREGPGTNYKVMLTLIKGATLTVLEDDGAWVKVRTISGKQGYCSKEYLSISGSSSGGSSGSNSGTATTTANLNLRTGAGTNYNIITTIPKGKNVTVLDNSGSVWVKVQYGSSQGYCSREYLNITSGGGSSSSSSSGSAGSGKTAVTTVGLRLRSGPGTNYKTLTILDEGVSLTVLDTSNGSWTKVKTSSGMTGYCSTQYLKISSGTSSGSSSGGSSSGTVSKSAVTTDYLNLRSGPGTNYSVLLTLTKGATLTVIDDSNASWAKVRTVSGKEGYCSKEYLKYDSGSSSGGNSGGSSSAITVATTTANLKLRQGPGTSYAYIVVLPKGTKLTVTDNSMSGWAKVKTADGKQGYCSKEFLDIKTEAGTPEPAPEPEPEPDPEPEKPEQNLVATTTANLRLRSGPGTSYSVILTLSNGTKVTVIDNSDPAWAKVRTAAGKEGYCSKEFLKISTDSSSGGSESEPTIVGATVTVDGLRLRKSASTSSNILAVLNNGTKLTVLDTSNADWTKVKTAGGVIGYVSTEYIKFRYSNEPEDPEISATTLKLSNTSASVPVDRTLYLKATVTPSNASVTWKSSNTEVAVVENGYVEVLKPGTVTITASSGGKSVSCAVTATAAEPVRTAYTSPNIAGIGEQVTLTAVTDTSRDGVQFVVTMQDGSKKTVQATKQTTESVQNTHTGKTYKTIKWTASVTFDTTGNYSVTAVSAQNGKYSSAGYTTSAYVVQSQDYTVSSTEDRRASDKIINMIANWEGFSSTVYADMLTTSQVPTLGYGYTFGAGATFYNNISKTEGWSLLVNTINKASYTTEVNRFMRLNGLKMNQNQADCLISFGYNVGSGYWNGSSTMDARTIMLNAVVPPDTFPSGGLSATVTKSTNLRSSASMSASILSSVSSGTQVKVVGKDFSDTRDGWYQVTVNGKTGWLNSGYVRLSGSYQHDLNYTNAYAFGTDLLRWCNAGGKPYSGLLYRRLGEANVYNYNDYSAARYNKYGYTYPSAFAGYA
;
A
#
# COMPACT_ATOMS: atom_id res chain seq x y z
N MET A 1 39.10 60.27 50.86
CA MET A 1 39.83 59.50 49.83
C MET A 1 38.88 58.42 49.29
N ASN A 2 38.49 58.40 48.02
CA ASN A 2 38.66 59.37 46.91
C ASN A 2 37.39 59.31 46.02
N ILE A 3 36.88 60.42 45.48
CA ILE A 3 37.20 60.95 44.14
C ILE A 3 36.93 59.89 43.04
N LEU A 4 35.98 60.05 42.09
CA LEU A 4 35.21 61.25 41.73
C LEU A 4 33.83 60.96 41.08
N MET A 5 32.93 61.95 41.22
CA MET A 5 31.74 62.33 40.41
C MET A 5 31.13 61.35 39.39
N SER A 6 29.82 61.08 39.40
CA SER A 6 28.64 61.98 39.34
C SER A 6 28.34 62.60 37.97
N ARG A 7 27.17 62.22 37.43
CA ARG A 7 26.09 63.12 36.95
C ARG A 7 24.78 62.30 36.97
N LYS A 8 23.67 62.72 37.61
CA LYS A 8 23.38 63.82 38.54
C LYS A 8 22.21 63.40 39.45
N LYS A 9 22.29 63.60 40.76
CA LYS A 9 21.08 63.72 41.61
C LYS A 9 20.54 65.15 41.52
N LYS A 10 19.30 65.32 41.05
CA LYS A 10 18.29 66.20 41.66
C LYS A 10 17.19 65.25 42.12
N ARG A 11 16.89 65.17 43.43
CA ARG A 11 15.85 65.96 44.14
C ARG A 11 14.49 65.80 43.43
N LEU A 12 13.42 65.26 44.04
CA LEU A 12 13.20 64.89 45.46
C LEU A 12 12.10 63.79 45.55
N LEU A 13 11.92 63.14 46.72
CA LEU A 13 11.04 61.98 47.03
C LEU A 13 11.49 60.68 46.34
N ALA A 14 11.97 59.59 46.98
CA ALA A 14 12.03 59.14 48.39
C ALA A 14 10.66 58.70 48.99
N LEU A 15 10.50 57.51 49.58
CA LEU A 15 11.35 56.29 49.64
C LEU A 15 10.54 55.10 50.25
N VAL A 16 11.02 53.85 50.07
CA VAL A 16 10.59 52.58 50.75
C VAL A 16 9.21 52.00 50.41
N SER A 17 9.17 50.84 49.75
CA SER A 17 8.82 49.54 50.40
C SER A 17 8.83 48.37 49.39
N MET A 18 9.13 47.15 49.85
CA MET A 18 9.01 45.91 49.08
C MET A 18 8.80 44.71 50.03
N LEU A 19 7.55 44.43 50.44
CA LEU A 19 7.00 43.09 50.70
C LEU A 19 5.51 43.16 51.12
N CYS A 20 4.81 42.02 51.01
CA CYS A 20 3.56 41.65 51.71
C CYS A 20 2.24 42.45 51.46
N SER A 21 1.35 41.79 50.70
CA SER A 21 0.01 41.34 51.15
C SER A 21 -1.15 42.31 51.45
N PHE A 22 -2.15 42.24 50.55
CA PHE A 22 -3.61 42.16 50.79
C PHE A 22 -4.48 43.41 51.11
N LEU A 23 -5.72 43.33 50.56
CA LEU A 23 -6.91 44.18 50.73
C LEU A 23 -6.83 45.65 50.23
N ILE A 24 -7.92 46.33 49.80
CA ILE A 24 -9.06 46.03 48.87
C ILE A 24 -9.89 47.34 48.74
N VAL A 25 -10.64 47.53 47.62
CA VAL A 25 -11.56 48.67 47.27
C VAL A 25 -10.99 49.85 46.44
N PHE A 26 -11.39 49.90 45.15
CA PHE A 26 -11.65 51.05 44.23
C PHE A 26 -10.56 52.16 44.06
N SER A 27 -10.21 52.67 42.87
CA SER A 27 -11.04 52.86 41.65
C SER A 27 -10.20 53.07 40.36
N PHE A 28 -10.77 52.67 39.21
CA PHE A 28 -10.47 53.12 37.82
C PHE A 28 -9.01 53.25 37.33
N ALA A 29 -8.54 52.18 36.66
CA ALA A 29 -7.58 52.22 35.55
C ALA A 29 -8.06 51.21 34.46
N PRO A 30 -7.69 51.35 33.17
CA PRO A 30 -8.41 50.67 32.09
C PRO A 30 -8.22 49.16 32.11
N GLY A 31 -9.31 48.42 31.82
CA GLY A 31 -9.26 46.98 31.65
C GLY A 31 -8.40 46.58 30.45
N LEU A 32 -7.62 45.51 30.60
CA LEU A 32 -7.05 44.79 29.46
C LEU A 32 -8.21 44.35 28.55
N PRO A 33 -8.12 44.51 27.21
CA PRO A 33 -9.18 44.09 26.33
C PRO A 33 -9.37 42.57 26.44
N ALA A 34 -10.62 42.13 26.65
CA ALA A 34 -10.96 40.74 26.44
C ALA A 34 -10.70 40.40 24.96
N GLU A 35 -9.83 39.44 24.69
CA GLU A 35 -9.57 38.96 23.32
C GLU A 35 -10.89 38.42 22.77
N ALA A 36 -11.43 39.04 21.72
CA ALA A 36 -12.75 38.74 21.22
C ALA A 36 -12.85 37.27 20.78
N ALA A 37 -14.01 36.64 20.99
CA ALA A 37 -14.25 35.26 20.59
C ALA A 37 -14.19 35.12 19.06
N GLY A 38 -13.02 34.72 18.54
CA GLY A 38 -12.78 34.61 17.11
C GLY A 38 -13.69 33.58 16.44
N GLU A 39 -14.12 33.90 15.21
CA GLU A 39 -15.10 33.12 14.44
C GLU A 39 -14.67 31.64 14.36
N GLN A 40 -15.59 30.72 14.64
CA GLN A 40 -15.25 29.30 14.77
C GLN A 40 -15.48 28.56 13.44
N ALA A 41 -14.45 27.88 12.95
CA ALA A 41 -14.50 27.09 11.74
C ALA A 41 -14.39 25.59 12.04
N THR A 42 -15.21 24.77 11.37
CA THR A 42 -15.15 23.32 11.43
C THR A 42 -14.75 22.76 10.07
N THR A 43 -13.76 21.87 10.02
CA THR A 43 -13.32 21.27 8.74
C THR A 43 -14.39 20.35 8.13
N THR A 44 -14.66 20.50 6.84
CA THR A 44 -15.65 19.69 6.11
C THR A 44 -15.03 18.44 5.46
N ASP A 45 -13.71 18.35 5.38
CA ASP A 45 -12.94 17.13 5.06
C ASP A 45 -11.54 17.16 5.72
N TYR A 46 -10.69 16.15 5.46
CA TYR A 46 -9.29 16.15 5.87
C TYR A 46 -8.52 17.30 5.19
N LEU A 47 -7.96 18.21 6.00
CA LEU A 47 -7.50 19.52 5.52
C LEU A 47 -6.07 19.83 5.97
N ASN A 48 -5.19 20.17 5.02
CA ASN A 48 -3.80 20.48 5.34
C ASN A 48 -3.66 21.89 5.93
N LEU A 49 -3.04 21.98 7.11
CA LEU A 49 -2.57 23.23 7.73
C LEU A 49 -1.14 23.50 7.24
N ARG A 50 -0.89 24.69 6.69
CA ARG A 50 0.35 25.04 5.98
C ARG A 50 1.01 26.31 6.52
N GLU A 51 2.30 26.45 6.25
CA GLU A 51 3.10 27.62 6.64
C GLU A 51 2.72 28.92 5.89
N GLY A 52 1.94 28.82 4.80
CA GLY A 52 1.44 29.95 4.01
C GLY A 52 0.21 29.59 3.15
N PRO A 53 -0.51 30.60 2.60
CA PRO A 53 -1.74 30.42 1.85
C PRO A 53 -1.49 29.89 0.42
N GLY A 54 -1.24 28.59 0.28
CA GLY A 54 -1.06 27.95 -1.03
C GLY A 54 -0.64 26.48 -0.95
N THR A 55 -0.92 25.71 -2.00
CA THR A 55 -0.60 24.27 -2.07
C THR A 55 0.90 23.97 -2.19
N ASN A 56 1.70 24.97 -2.54
CA ASN A 56 3.17 24.97 -2.57
C ASN A 56 3.82 25.14 -1.19
N TYR A 57 3.14 25.73 -0.21
CA TYR A 57 3.69 25.91 1.14
C TYR A 57 3.73 24.59 1.90
N LYS A 58 4.79 24.41 2.72
CA LYS A 58 5.02 23.22 3.52
C LYS A 58 3.82 22.92 4.44
N VAL A 59 3.41 21.65 4.46
CA VAL A 59 2.36 21.15 5.36
C VAL A 59 2.95 21.01 6.76
N MET A 60 2.31 21.62 7.74
CA MET A 60 2.68 21.55 9.16
C MET A 60 2.00 20.36 9.86
N LEU A 61 0.76 20.07 9.47
CA LEU A 61 -0.03 18.90 9.86
C LEU A 61 -1.28 18.79 8.97
N THR A 62 -1.91 17.61 8.95
CA THR A 62 -3.23 17.42 8.34
C THR A 62 -4.29 17.34 9.44
N LEU A 63 -5.27 18.24 9.39
CA LEU A 63 -6.45 18.24 10.23
C LEU A 63 -7.40 17.13 9.78
N ILE A 64 -8.07 16.48 10.73
CA ILE A 64 -9.17 15.56 10.45
C ILE A 64 -10.41 16.34 9.98
N LYS A 65 -11.34 15.66 9.30
CA LYS A 65 -12.72 16.14 9.10
C LYS A 65 -13.43 16.33 10.44
N GLY A 66 -14.17 17.41 10.61
CA GLY A 66 -14.87 17.75 11.86
C GLY A 66 -14.00 18.42 12.93
N ALA A 67 -12.78 18.86 12.60
CA ALA A 67 -11.90 19.56 13.53
C ALA A 67 -12.31 21.02 13.70
N THR A 68 -12.50 21.46 14.95
CA THR A 68 -12.80 22.86 15.31
C THR A 68 -11.53 23.70 15.38
N LEU A 69 -11.63 24.94 14.88
CA LEU A 69 -10.55 25.89 14.69
C LEU A 69 -11.06 27.32 14.99
N THR A 70 -10.20 28.17 15.56
CA THR A 70 -10.48 29.62 15.60
C THR A 70 -9.91 30.28 14.35
N VAL A 71 -10.73 31.01 13.59
CA VAL A 71 -10.28 31.84 12.47
C VAL A 71 -9.47 33.03 12.98
N LEU A 72 -8.38 33.36 12.29
CA LEU A 72 -7.50 34.48 12.60
C LEU A 72 -7.44 35.51 11.46
N GLU A 73 -7.53 35.08 10.21
CA GLU A 73 -7.38 35.90 8.99
C GLU A 73 -8.02 35.16 7.80
N ASP A 74 -8.61 35.88 6.84
CA ASP A 74 -9.38 35.30 5.74
C ASP A 74 -8.91 35.85 4.38
N ASP A 75 -7.97 35.13 3.76
CA ASP A 75 -7.36 35.46 2.46
C ASP A 75 -8.19 34.91 1.27
N GLY A 76 -9.51 34.79 1.45
CA GLY A 76 -10.47 34.44 0.40
C GLY A 76 -10.47 32.95 0.00
N ALA A 77 -9.40 32.47 -0.63
CA ALA A 77 -9.24 31.06 -0.97
C ALA A 77 -8.60 30.26 0.18
N TRP A 78 -7.86 30.92 1.06
CA TRP A 78 -7.21 30.35 2.23
C TRP A 78 -7.62 31.12 3.49
N VAL A 79 -7.71 30.42 4.61
CA VAL A 79 -8.04 30.98 5.92
C VAL A 79 -6.94 30.60 6.89
N LYS A 80 -6.45 31.59 7.64
CA LYS A 80 -5.48 31.42 8.71
C LYS A 80 -6.24 31.03 9.98
N VAL A 81 -5.80 29.95 10.61
CA VAL A 81 -6.54 29.28 11.68
C VAL A 81 -5.64 28.89 12.83
N ARG A 82 -6.18 28.92 14.05
CA ARG A 82 -5.57 28.41 15.30
C ARG A 82 -6.23 27.09 15.66
N THR A 83 -5.45 26.01 15.81
CA THR A 83 -5.96 24.72 16.29
C THR A 83 -6.25 24.78 17.79
N ILE A 84 -7.07 23.85 18.30
CA ILE A 84 -7.25 23.65 19.76
C ILE A 84 -5.93 23.35 20.49
N SER A 85 -4.92 22.83 19.78
CA SER A 85 -3.54 22.63 20.26
C SER A 85 -2.63 23.86 20.11
N GLY A 86 -3.19 25.05 19.83
CA GLY A 86 -2.50 26.34 19.76
C GLY A 86 -1.66 26.59 18.50
N LYS A 87 -1.52 25.62 17.59
CA LYS A 87 -0.76 25.78 16.35
C LYS A 87 -1.51 26.70 15.37
N GLN A 88 -0.77 27.57 14.69
CA GLN A 88 -1.31 28.49 13.69
C GLN A 88 -0.78 28.14 12.29
N GLY A 89 -1.59 28.38 11.27
CA GLY A 89 -1.24 28.16 9.86
C GLY A 89 -2.44 28.38 8.94
N TYR A 90 -2.28 28.11 7.64
CA TYR A 90 -3.31 28.35 6.62
C TYR A 90 -3.95 27.05 6.11
N CYS A 91 -5.26 27.11 5.86
CA CYS A 91 -6.09 26.02 5.33
C CYS A 91 -6.96 26.53 4.17
N SER A 92 -7.31 25.67 3.19
CA SER A 92 -8.20 26.10 2.09
C SER A 92 -9.65 26.30 2.59
N LYS A 93 -10.27 27.42 2.21
CA LYS A 93 -11.60 27.83 2.67
C LYS A 93 -12.72 26.90 2.22
N GLU A 94 -12.55 26.27 1.06
CA GLU A 94 -13.53 25.32 0.49
C GLU A 94 -13.81 24.12 1.41
N TYR A 95 -12.88 23.82 2.33
CA TYR A 95 -12.98 22.74 3.31
C TYR A 95 -13.29 23.24 4.74
N LEU A 96 -13.79 24.47 4.91
CA LEU A 96 -14.14 25.06 6.21
C LEU A 96 -15.60 25.53 6.26
N SER A 97 -16.31 25.11 7.31
CA SER A 97 -17.64 25.61 7.67
C SER A 97 -17.48 26.64 8.78
N ILE A 98 -17.59 27.94 8.45
CA ILE A 98 -17.30 29.05 9.37
C ILE A 98 -18.60 29.56 10.03
N SER A 99 -18.56 29.77 11.34
CA SER A 99 -19.72 30.08 12.19
C SER A 99 -19.72 31.55 12.63
N GLY A 100 -20.31 32.41 11.80
CA GLY A 100 -20.51 33.85 12.12
C GLY A 100 -21.11 34.64 10.96
N SER A 101 -20.77 34.28 9.72
CA SER A 101 -21.33 34.89 8.49
C SER A 101 -22.79 34.50 8.19
N SER A 102 -23.76 35.03 8.96
CA SER A 102 -25.20 34.89 8.72
C SER A 102 -25.90 36.23 8.45
N SER A 103 -26.02 36.60 7.16
CA SER A 103 -26.91 37.71 6.77
C SER A 103 -28.37 37.22 6.73
N GLY A 104 -29.10 37.43 7.83
CA GLY A 104 -30.53 37.08 7.91
C GLY A 104 -31.40 37.93 6.97
N GLY A 105 -32.18 37.27 6.11
CA GLY A 105 -33.19 37.87 5.25
C GLY A 105 -34.45 37.00 5.21
N SER A 106 -35.63 37.62 5.16
CA SER A 106 -36.90 36.95 5.48
C SER A 106 -37.42 35.99 4.40
N SER A 107 -38.38 35.15 4.82
CA SER A 107 -39.11 34.09 4.11
C SER A 107 -39.26 34.22 2.58
N GLY A 108 -38.90 33.14 1.87
CA GLY A 108 -39.18 32.95 0.45
C GLY A 108 -39.32 31.48 0.06
N SER A 109 -40.52 30.89 0.21
CA SER A 109 -40.79 29.49 -0.12
C SER A 109 -40.89 29.23 -1.63
N ASN A 110 -39.75 29.20 -2.32
CA ASN A 110 -39.66 28.76 -3.72
C ASN A 110 -39.67 27.22 -3.85
N SER A 111 -40.78 26.62 -3.39
CA SER A 111 -41.09 25.19 -3.54
C SER A 111 -41.47 24.86 -4.99
N GLY A 112 -40.48 24.89 -5.89
CA GLY A 112 -40.67 24.50 -7.29
C GLY A 112 -40.98 23.00 -7.43
N THR A 113 -41.89 22.66 -8.34
CA THR A 113 -42.06 21.28 -8.79
C THR A 113 -41.06 20.99 -9.91
N ALA A 114 -40.63 19.75 -10.05
CA ALA A 114 -39.77 19.34 -11.16
C ALA A 114 -40.22 18.00 -11.73
N THR A 115 -40.20 17.86 -13.06
CA THR A 115 -40.55 16.61 -13.76
C THR A 115 -39.27 15.88 -14.19
N THR A 116 -39.21 14.57 -13.95
CA THR A 116 -38.06 13.74 -14.36
C THR A 116 -38.02 13.53 -15.88
N THR A 117 -36.88 13.80 -16.51
CA THR A 117 -36.70 13.60 -17.97
C THR A 117 -36.24 12.17 -18.33
N ALA A 118 -35.78 11.41 -17.35
CA ALA A 118 -35.38 10.00 -17.43
C ALA A 118 -35.74 9.26 -16.12
N ASN A 119 -35.51 7.94 -16.07
CA ASN A 119 -35.57 7.18 -14.82
C ASN A 119 -34.41 7.62 -13.92
N LEU A 120 -34.72 8.28 -12.79
CA LEU A 120 -33.79 9.08 -12.02
C LEU A 120 -33.62 8.55 -10.60
N ASN A 121 -32.38 8.22 -10.24
CA ASN A 121 -32.05 7.74 -8.91
C ASN A 121 -32.11 8.87 -7.87
N LEU A 122 -32.93 8.69 -6.84
CA LEU A 122 -32.93 9.47 -5.60
C LEU A 122 -31.89 8.88 -4.66
N ARG A 123 -30.96 9.68 -4.14
CA ARG A 123 -29.80 9.21 -3.36
C ARG A 123 -29.70 9.87 -1.98
N THR A 124 -28.99 9.21 -1.07
CA THR A 124 -28.75 9.75 0.29
C THR A 124 -27.84 10.98 0.34
N GLY A 125 -27.15 11.32 -0.75
CA GLY A 125 -26.27 12.49 -0.84
C GLY A 125 -26.01 12.92 -2.29
N ALA A 126 -25.43 14.11 -2.45
CA ALA A 126 -25.18 14.78 -3.71
C ALA A 126 -24.00 14.16 -4.51
N GLY A 127 -24.17 12.93 -5.02
CA GLY A 127 -23.15 12.24 -5.80
C GLY A 127 -23.57 10.84 -6.26
N THR A 128 -22.98 10.34 -7.35
CA THR A 128 -23.24 8.99 -7.88
C THR A 128 -22.71 7.87 -7.00
N ASN A 129 -21.84 8.19 -6.04
CA ASN A 129 -21.28 7.32 -5.01
C ASN A 129 -22.19 7.12 -3.78
N TYR A 130 -23.24 7.94 -3.61
CA TYR A 130 -24.19 7.79 -2.49
C TYR A 130 -25.25 6.72 -2.80
N ASN A 131 -25.70 6.01 -1.76
CA ASN A 131 -26.69 4.94 -1.88
C ASN A 131 -27.99 5.43 -2.53
N ILE A 132 -28.57 4.59 -3.39
CA ILE A 132 -29.87 4.85 -4.02
C ILE A 132 -30.96 4.51 -3.01
N ILE A 133 -31.82 5.48 -2.70
CA ILE A 133 -33.03 5.32 -1.88
C ILE A 133 -34.12 4.67 -2.74
N THR A 134 -34.33 5.19 -3.95
CA THR A 134 -35.28 4.64 -4.94
C THR A 134 -34.99 5.20 -6.34
N THR A 135 -35.60 4.62 -7.37
CA THR A 135 -35.55 5.12 -8.75
C THR A 135 -36.90 5.73 -9.12
N ILE A 136 -36.91 7.03 -9.34
CA ILE A 136 -38.09 7.80 -9.76
C ILE A 136 -38.30 7.54 -11.27
N PRO A 137 -39.46 7.03 -11.71
CA PRO A 137 -39.71 6.82 -13.14
C PRO A 137 -39.67 8.12 -13.95
N LYS A 138 -39.36 8.04 -15.24
CA LYS A 138 -39.46 9.17 -16.20
C LYS A 138 -40.89 9.75 -16.21
N GLY A 139 -40.99 11.08 -16.32
CA GLY A 139 -42.27 11.79 -16.39
C GLY A 139 -43.01 11.88 -15.05
N LYS A 140 -42.30 11.75 -13.92
CA LYS A 140 -42.87 11.89 -12.58
C LYS A 140 -42.42 13.19 -11.93
N ASN A 141 -43.30 13.76 -11.12
CA ASN A 141 -43.07 15.02 -10.44
C ASN A 141 -42.41 14.79 -9.07
N VAL A 142 -41.51 15.70 -8.70
CA VAL A 142 -40.88 15.80 -7.38
C VAL A 142 -41.01 17.23 -6.85
N THR A 143 -41.01 17.39 -5.53
CA THR A 143 -40.91 18.71 -4.89
C THR A 143 -39.44 19.05 -4.70
N VAL A 144 -39.00 20.22 -5.17
CA VAL A 144 -37.64 20.72 -4.94
C VAL A 144 -37.53 21.35 -3.56
N LEU A 145 -36.58 20.87 -2.76
CA LEU A 145 -36.32 21.32 -1.38
C LEU A 145 -35.09 22.22 -1.28
N ASP A 146 -34.07 21.95 -2.10
CA ASP A 146 -32.88 22.79 -2.24
C ASP A 146 -32.33 22.65 -3.66
N ASN A 147 -32.13 23.79 -4.32
CA ASN A 147 -31.69 23.91 -5.71
C ASN A 147 -30.37 24.68 -5.86
N SER A 148 -29.70 24.99 -4.75
CA SER A 148 -28.41 25.70 -4.71
C SER A 148 -27.27 24.92 -5.38
N GLY A 149 -27.36 23.58 -5.36
CA GLY A 149 -26.41 22.70 -6.03
C GLY A 149 -26.47 22.79 -7.56
N SER A 150 -25.32 23.06 -8.18
CA SER A 150 -25.17 23.17 -9.64
C SER A 150 -25.33 21.86 -10.40
N VAL A 151 -25.08 20.71 -9.74
CA VAL A 151 -25.13 19.36 -10.35
C VAL A 151 -26.15 18.45 -9.65
N TRP A 152 -26.50 18.72 -8.39
CA TRP A 152 -27.43 17.91 -7.59
C TRP A 152 -28.46 18.80 -6.93
N VAL A 153 -29.71 18.34 -6.91
CA VAL A 153 -30.87 19.02 -6.34
C VAL A 153 -31.42 18.13 -5.23
N LYS A 154 -31.70 18.71 -4.05
CA LYS A 154 -32.42 18.01 -2.98
C LYS A 154 -33.91 18.03 -3.30
N VAL A 155 -34.53 16.87 -3.37
CA VAL A 155 -35.94 16.71 -3.76
C VAL A 155 -36.67 15.73 -2.86
N GLN A 156 -38.00 15.82 -2.85
CA GLN A 156 -38.90 14.85 -2.22
C GLN A 156 -39.73 14.12 -3.28
N TYR A 157 -39.83 12.79 -3.13
CA TYR A 157 -40.68 11.92 -3.93
C TYR A 157 -41.42 10.94 -2.99
N GLY A 158 -42.75 11.10 -2.90
CA GLY A 158 -43.54 10.45 -1.86
C GLY A 158 -43.09 10.87 -0.45
N SER A 159 -42.87 9.90 0.43
CA SER A 159 -42.29 10.08 1.77
C SER A 159 -40.76 10.20 1.79
N SER A 160 -40.07 9.96 0.67
CA SER A 160 -38.60 9.93 0.61
C SER A 160 -38.00 11.27 0.20
N GLN A 161 -37.08 11.79 1.00
CA GLN A 161 -36.21 12.92 0.64
C GLN A 161 -34.81 12.44 0.28
N GLY A 162 -34.17 13.09 -0.69
CA GLY A 162 -32.80 12.78 -1.11
C GLY A 162 -32.31 13.71 -2.19
N TYR A 163 -31.19 13.36 -2.82
CA TYR A 163 -30.59 14.13 -3.91
C TYR A 163 -30.73 13.43 -5.25
N CYS A 164 -31.10 14.19 -6.28
CA CYS A 164 -31.15 13.75 -7.67
C CYS A 164 -30.22 14.63 -8.52
N SER A 165 -29.71 14.10 -9.64
CA SER A 165 -28.92 14.90 -10.58
C SER A 165 -29.81 15.95 -11.26
N ARG A 166 -29.34 17.21 -11.26
CA ARG A 166 -29.99 18.38 -11.89
C ARG A 166 -30.26 18.14 -13.38
N GLU A 167 -29.39 17.40 -14.06
CA GLU A 167 -29.45 17.08 -15.50
C GLU A 167 -30.77 16.41 -15.90
N TYR A 168 -31.42 15.67 -14.98
CA TYR A 168 -32.62 14.89 -15.27
C TYR A 168 -33.90 15.48 -14.66
N LEU A 169 -33.85 16.72 -14.17
CA LEU A 169 -34.99 17.44 -13.58
C LEU A 169 -35.33 18.68 -14.41
N ASN A 170 -36.49 18.65 -15.07
CA ASN A 170 -37.07 19.86 -15.65
C ASN A 170 -37.81 20.62 -14.55
N ILE A 171 -37.15 21.61 -13.94
CA ILE A 171 -37.68 22.37 -12.80
C ILE A 171 -38.61 23.47 -13.30
N THR A 172 -39.89 23.38 -12.95
CA THR A 172 -40.92 24.38 -13.25
C THR A 172 -41.17 25.27 -12.03
N SER A 173 -40.68 26.51 -12.10
CA SER A 173 -41.10 27.57 -11.19
C SER A 173 -42.59 27.87 -11.42
N GLY A 174 -43.43 27.73 -10.40
CA GLY A 174 -44.87 27.92 -10.52
C GLY A 174 -45.25 29.41 -10.55
N GLY A 175 -45.86 29.87 -11.65
CA GLY A 175 -46.36 31.24 -11.81
C GLY A 175 -46.57 31.64 -13.27
N GLY A 176 -47.73 31.28 -13.85
CA GLY A 176 -48.18 31.80 -15.15
C GLY A 176 -49.02 33.08 -14.98
N SER A 177 -49.50 33.78 -16.02
CA SER A 177 -49.44 33.61 -17.50
C SER A 177 -49.55 35.02 -18.15
N SER A 178 -49.69 35.32 -19.45
CA SER A 178 -50.11 34.60 -20.67
C SER A 178 -49.54 35.31 -21.93
N SER A 179 -49.71 34.70 -23.12
CA SER A 179 -49.67 35.32 -24.48
C SER A 179 -48.36 35.98 -24.97
N SER A 180 -48.02 36.00 -26.27
CA SER A 180 -48.42 35.16 -27.42
C SER A 180 -47.49 35.36 -28.62
N SER A 181 -47.44 34.36 -29.52
CA SER A 181 -47.11 34.44 -30.97
C SER A 181 -45.69 34.81 -31.47
N SER A 182 -45.38 34.20 -32.63
CA SER A 182 -44.40 34.55 -33.69
C SER A 182 -42.88 34.35 -33.52
N SER A 183 -42.40 33.30 -34.19
CA SER A 183 -41.47 33.30 -35.36
C SER A 183 -40.11 34.04 -35.34
N GLY A 184 -39.06 33.30 -35.72
CA GLY A 184 -37.73 33.80 -36.12
C GLY A 184 -36.78 34.16 -34.96
N SER A 185 -35.45 34.14 -35.12
CA SER A 185 -34.58 33.53 -36.14
C SER A 185 -33.14 33.41 -35.57
N ALA A 186 -32.15 33.04 -36.38
CA ALA A 186 -30.73 33.05 -36.01
C ALA A 186 -30.22 34.46 -35.59
N GLY A 187 -29.15 34.61 -34.80
CA GLY A 187 -28.25 33.61 -34.20
C GLY A 187 -26.82 34.16 -34.04
N SER A 188 -25.85 33.33 -33.63
CA SER A 188 -24.41 33.64 -33.75
C SER A 188 -23.62 32.35 -33.94
N GLY A 189 -23.42 31.95 -35.19
CA GLY A 189 -22.87 30.64 -35.56
C GLY A 189 -21.36 30.56 -35.38
N LYS A 190 -20.91 29.94 -34.28
CA LYS A 190 -19.57 29.34 -34.19
C LYS A 190 -19.67 27.86 -34.52
N THR A 191 -19.05 27.45 -35.61
CA THR A 191 -18.87 26.02 -35.94
C THR A 191 -17.48 25.57 -35.50
N ALA A 192 -17.28 24.28 -35.33
CA ALA A 192 -15.98 23.69 -35.06
C ALA A 192 -15.79 22.42 -35.88
N VAL A 193 -14.55 22.14 -36.28
CA VAL A 193 -14.16 20.89 -36.93
C VAL A 193 -13.14 20.18 -36.04
N THR A 194 -13.30 18.87 -35.84
CA THR A 194 -12.32 18.04 -35.12
C THR A 194 -11.01 17.95 -35.94
N THR A 195 -9.88 18.27 -35.32
CA THR A 195 -8.57 18.24 -35.99
C THR A 195 -7.81 16.92 -35.82
N VAL A 196 -8.39 15.98 -35.06
CA VAL A 196 -7.99 14.58 -34.85
C VAL A 196 -9.24 13.81 -34.41
N GLY A 197 -9.18 12.47 -34.40
CA GLY A 197 -10.19 11.63 -33.74
C GLY A 197 -10.36 11.99 -32.26
N LEU A 198 -11.52 12.53 -31.88
CA LEU A 198 -11.77 13.23 -30.62
C LEU A 198 -12.93 12.62 -29.82
N ARG A 199 -12.69 12.36 -28.53
CA ARG A 199 -13.72 11.83 -27.62
C ARG A 199 -14.69 12.93 -27.19
N LEU A 200 -15.95 12.82 -27.63
CA LEU A 200 -17.06 13.61 -27.11
C LEU A 200 -17.45 13.08 -25.72
N ARG A 201 -17.45 13.93 -24.70
CA ARG A 201 -17.64 13.53 -23.29
C ARG A 201 -18.86 14.18 -22.65
N SER A 202 -19.34 13.59 -21.56
CA SER A 202 -20.46 14.14 -20.77
C SER A 202 -20.12 15.41 -19.97
N GLY A 203 -18.86 15.84 -19.94
CA GLY A 203 -18.42 17.03 -19.18
C GLY A 203 -16.98 17.45 -19.53
N PRO A 204 -16.57 18.66 -19.10
CA PRO A 204 -15.28 19.27 -19.45
C PRO A 204 -14.11 18.64 -18.65
N GLY A 205 -13.61 17.50 -19.11
CA GLY A 205 -12.47 16.82 -18.49
C GLY A 205 -12.23 15.40 -19.02
N THR A 206 -10.98 14.92 -18.93
CA THR A 206 -10.61 13.56 -19.40
C THR A 206 -11.16 12.43 -18.52
N ASN A 207 -11.69 12.76 -17.34
CA ASN A 207 -12.37 11.88 -16.39
C ASN A 207 -13.86 11.68 -16.70
N TYR A 208 -14.51 12.56 -17.47
CA TYR A 208 -15.93 12.42 -17.82
C TYR A 208 -16.16 11.31 -18.85
N LYS A 209 -17.31 10.63 -18.76
CA LYS A 209 -17.67 9.50 -19.63
C LYS A 209 -17.60 9.91 -21.10
N THR A 210 -16.87 9.14 -21.91
CA THR A 210 -16.94 9.21 -23.38
C THR A 210 -18.35 8.80 -23.82
N LEU A 211 -19.06 9.71 -24.48
CA LEU A 211 -20.36 9.46 -25.10
C LEU A 211 -20.17 8.76 -26.45
N THR A 212 -19.23 9.26 -27.25
CA THR A 212 -18.75 8.62 -28.48
C THR A 212 -17.33 9.09 -28.80
N ILE A 213 -16.67 8.42 -29.74
CA ILE A 213 -15.57 9.01 -30.51
C ILE A 213 -16.20 9.73 -31.71
N LEU A 214 -15.66 10.90 -32.04
CA LEU A 214 -15.88 11.62 -33.29
C LEU A 214 -14.60 11.45 -34.11
N ASP A 215 -14.70 11.12 -35.38
CA ASP A 215 -13.52 11.03 -36.24
C ASP A 215 -12.94 12.42 -36.57
N GLU A 216 -11.82 12.45 -37.27
CA GLU A 216 -11.23 13.70 -37.78
C GLU A 216 -12.08 14.31 -38.89
N GLY A 217 -12.17 15.64 -38.96
CA GLY A 217 -12.98 16.35 -39.95
C GLY A 217 -14.48 16.46 -39.62
N VAL A 218 -14.94 15.91 -38.48
CA VAL A 218 -16.35 16.00 -38.05
C VAL A 218 -16.72 17.44 -37.71
N SER A 219 -17.73 17.96 -38.40
CA SER A 219 -18.29 19.30 -38.19
C SER A 219 -19.30 19.33 -37.03
N LEU A 220 -19.20 20.38 -36.22
CA LEU A 220 -19.89 20.53 -34.94
C LEU A 220 -20.44 21.96 -34.79
N THR A 221 -21.57 22.11 -34.12
CA THR A 221 -22.05 23.41 -33.62
C THR A 221 -21.44 23.67 -32.25
N VAL A 222 -20.79 24.82 -32.03
CA VAL A 222 -20.31 25.22 -30.70
C VAL A 222 -21.47 25.81 -29.91
N LEU A 223 -21.62 25.38 -28.66
CA LEU A 223 -22.67 25.85 -27.74
C LEU A 223 -22.12 26.72 -26.60
N ASP A 224 -20.89 26.46 -26.15
CA ASP A 224 -20.27 27.14 -25.00
C ASP A 224 -18.74 26.93 -25.01
N THR A 225 -17.96 28.00 -24.86
CA THR A 225 -16.48 28.00 -24.80
C THR A 225 -15.92 28.47 -23.45
N SER A 226 -16.78 28.72 -22.44
CA SER A 226 -16.43 29.37 -21.17
C SER A 226 -15.36 28.64 -20.35
N ASN A 227 -15.21 27.32 -20.53
CA ASN A 227 -14.23 26.51 -19.79
C ASN A 227 -12.79 26.62 -20.33
N GLY A 228 -12.58 27.26 -21.49
CA GLY A 228 -11.25 27.47 -22.09
C GLY A 228 -10.64 26.18 -22.67
N SER A 229 -10.25 25.24 -21.80
CA SER A 229 -9.64 23.95 -22.16
C SER A 229 -10.62 22.93 -22.77
N TRP A 230 -11.93 23.14 -22.56
CA TRP A 230 -13.01 22.36 -23.14
C TRP A 230 -14.09 23.26 -23.73
N THR A 231 -14.67 22.81 -24.84
CA THR A 231 -15.76 23.47 -25.55
C THR A 231 -16.95 22.52 -25.61
N LYS A 232 -18.13 23.03 -25.28
CA LYS A 232 -19.40 22.32 -25.44
C LYS A 232 -19.82 22.38 -26.90
N VAL A 233 -20.14 21.22 -27.46
CA VAL A 233 -20.43 21.04 -28.89
C VAL A 233 -21.65 20.14 -29.10
N LYS A 234 -22.29 20.30 -30.25
CA LYS A 234 -23.40 19.46 -30.73
C LYS A 234 -23.09 18.89 -32.10
N THR A 235 -23.29 17.58 -32.27
CA THR A 235 -23.13 16.87 -33.55
C THR A 235 -24.30 17.14 -34.51
N SER A 236 -24.12 16.83 -35.80
CA SER A 236 -25.21 16.76 -36.78
C SER A 236 -26.33 15.78 -36.37
N SER A 237 -25.98 14.66 -35.72
CA SER A 237 -26.91 13.71 -35.10
C SER A 237 -27.58 14.21 -33.81
N GLY A 238 -27.37 15.48 -33.43
CA GLY A 238 -28.02 16.13 -32.30
C GLY A 238 -27.41 15.87 -30.93
N MET A 239 -26.42 14.98 -30.82
CA MET A 239 -25.76 14.62 -29.56
C MET A 239 -24.93 15.81 -29.05
N THR A 240 -25.14 16.19 -27.79
CA THR A 240 -24.42 17.29 -27.13
C THR A 240 -23.43 16.74 -26.11
N GLY A 241 -22.23 17.34 -26.05
CA GLY A 241 -21.19 16.98 -25.08
C GLY A 241 -20.05 17.99 -25.07
N TYR A 242 -18.94 17.64 -24.43
CA TYR A 242 -17.73 18.45 -24.34
C TYR A 242 -16.57 17.77 -25.05
N CYS A 243 -15.82 18.57 -25.83
CA CYS A 243 -14.60 18.20 -26.53
C CYS A 243 -13.46 19.13 -26.09
N SER A 244 -12.21 18.67 -26.10
CA SER A 244 -11.10 19.54 -25.66
C SER A 244 -10.79 20.57 -26.74
N THR A 245 -10.74 21.85 -26.37
CA THR A 245 -10.69 22.98 -27.31
C THR A 245 -9.46 22.95 -28.21
N GLN A 246 -8.32 22.44 -27.72
CA GLN A 246 -7.07 22.30 -28.47
C GLN A 246 -7.16 21.36 -29.69
N TYR A 247 -8.22 20.55 -29.81
CA TYR A 247 -8.48 19.63 -30.92
C TYR A 247 -9.71 20.02 -31.76
N LEU A 248 -10.14 21.28 -31.63
CA LEU A 248 -11.26 21.86 -32.36
C LEU A 248 -10.80 23.12 -33.10
N LYS A 249 -10.84 23.08 -34.45
CA LYS A 249 -10.71 24.30 -35.26
C LYS A 249 -12.04 25.04 -35.23
N ILE A 250 -12.23 25.90 -34.22
CA ILE A 250 -13.41 26.75 -34.08
C ILE A 250 -13.35 27.85 -35.14
N SER A 251 -14.36 27.92 -36.01
CA SER A 251 -14.53 28.97 -36.99
C SER A 251 -15.53 30.01 -36.48
N SER A 252 -15.04 31.23 -36.28
CA SER A 252 -15.88 32.43 -36.14
C SER A 252 -16.28 32.92 -37.52
N GLY A 253 -17.56 32.85 -37.86
CA GLY A 253 -18.05 33.20 -39.19
C GLY A 253 -18.03 34.71 -39.47
N THR A 254 -17.05 35.15 -40.28
CA THR A 254 -17.14 36.36 -41.11
C THR A 254 -16.61 36.04 -42.50
N SER A 255 -17.51 36.02 -43.49
CA SER A 255 -17.27 36.00 -44.94
C SER A 255 -16.59 37.31 -45.41
N SER A 256 -15.85 37.42 -46.52
CA SER A 256 -15.48 36.55 -47.66
C SER A 256 -14.12 37.04 -48.21
N GLY A 257 -13.39 36.38 -49.13
CA GLY A 257 -13.57 35.09 -49.82
C GLY A 257 -12.71 35.03 -51.12
N SER A 258 -12.52 33.82 -51.68
CA SER A 258 -11.86 33.53 -52.99
C SER A 258 -10.36 33.88 -53.17
N SER A 259 -9.55 33.17 -53.96
CA SER A 259 -9.66 31.81 -54.52
C SER A 259 -8.35 31.34 -55.20
N SER A 260 -8.11 30.03 -55.24
CA SER A 260 -7.16 29.30 -56.13
C SER A 260 -5.65 29.28 -55.78
N GLY A 261 -5.03 28.11 -56.01
CA GLY A 261 -3.61 27.98 -56.35
C GLY A 261 -2.66 27.30 -55.32
N GLY A 262 -2.04 26.17 -55.71
CA GLY A 262 -0.72 25.77 -55.22
C GLY A 262 -0.64 24.58 -54.26
N SER A 263 0.26 23.63 -54.58
CA SER A 263 0.46 22.37 -53.85
C SER A 263 1.54 22.43 -52.76
N SER A 264 1.40 21.55 -51.76
CA SER A 264 2.48 20.80 -51.08
C SER A 264 3.42 21.49 -50.06
N SER A 265 4.08 20.63 -49.26
CA SER A 265 5.02 20.90 -48.16
C SER A 265 4.37 21.36 -46.84
N GLY A 266 4.78 20.89 -45.65
CA GLY A 266 5.86 19.94 -45.34
C GLY A 266 6.67 20.36 -44.11
N THR A 267 6.08 20.27 -42.91
CA THR A 267 6.68 20.81 -41.68
C THR A 267 7.49 19.76 -40.91
N VAL A 268 8.72 20.13 -40.53
CA VAL A 268 9.75 19.19 -40.06
C VAL A 268 9.53 18.72 -38.62
N SER A 269 9.53 17.40 -38.42
CA SER A 269 9.49 16.78 -37.09
C SER A 269 10.86 16.84 -36.40
N LYS A 270 10.94 17.34 -35.16
CA LYS A 270 12.18 17.33 -34.38
C LYS A 270 12.47 15.93 -33.80
N SER A 271 13.74 15.52 -33.87
CA SER A 271 14.26 14.31 -33.22
C SER A 271 14.91 14.65 -31.88
N ALA A 272 14.81 13.74 -30.91
CA ALA A 272 15.59 13.76 -29.68
C ALA A 272 16.02 12.34 -29.28
N VAL A 273 17.14 12.24 -28.58
CA VAL A 273 17.64 11.00 -27.97
C VAL A 273 17.70 11.13 -26.45
N THR A 274 17.38 10.05 -25.73
CA THR A 274 17.46 10.04 -24.27
C THR A 274 18.92 10.06 -23.79
N THR A 275 19.26 10.95 -22.86
CA THR A 275 20.61 11.02 -22.28
C THR A 275 20.80 10.07 -21.09
N ASP A 276 19.72 9.50 -20.56
CA ASP A 276 19.72 8.40 -19.58
C ASP A 276 18.46 7.52 -19.69
N TYR A 277 18.32 6.52 -18.83
CA TYR A 277 17.09 5.72 -18.72
C TYR A 277 15.90 6.59 -18.29
N LEU A 278 14.91 6.75 -19.17
CA LEU A 278 13.91 7.81 -19.05
C LEU A 278 12.48 7.29 -19.01
N ASN A 279 11.73 7.65 -17.98
CA ASN A 279 10.33 7.27 -17.86
C ASN A 279 9.44 8.10 -18.79
N LEU A 280 8.78 7.43 -19.73
CA LEU A 280 7.68 7.94 -20.55
C LEU A 280 6.39 7.89 -19.73
N ARG A 281 5.79 9.04 -19.44
CA ARG A 281 4.65 9.18 -18.51
C ARG A 281 3.36 9.61 -19.19
N SER A 282 2.24 9.44 -18.51
CA SER A 282 0.90 9.85 -18.99
C SER A 282 0.66 11.36 -18.96
N GLY A 283 1.56 12.15 -18.35
CA GLY A 283 1.50 13.61 -18.30
C GLY A 283 2.85 14.22 -17.87
N PRO A 284 3.02 15.55 -18.02
CA PRO A 284 4.27 16.25 -17.73
C PRO A 284 4.47 16.44 -16.22
N GLY A 285 5.01 15.42 -15.54
CA GLY A 285 5.34 15.47 -14.11
C GLY A 285 5.69 14.10 -13.52
N THR A 286 6.47 14.09 -12.43
CA THR A 286 6.89 12.84 -11.74
C THR A 286 5.74 12.13 -11.02
N ASN A 287 4.64 12.81 -10.78
CA ASN A 287 3.38 12.30 -10.22
C ASN A 287 2.51 11.54 -11.24
N TYR A 288 2.76 11.68 -12.55
CA TYR A 288 2.00 10.96 -13.58
C TYR A 288 2.49 9.52 -13.75
N SER A 289 1.57 8.60 -14.04
CA SER A 289 1.87 7.17 -14.19
C SER A 289 2.87 6.90 -15.32
N VAL A 290 3.83 6.01 -15.05
CA VAL A 290 4.80 5.54 -16.06
C VAL A 290 4.08 4.61 -17.05
N LEU A 291 4.17 4.93 -18.33
CA LEU A 291 3.65 4.15 -19.45
C LEU A 291 4.70 3.19 -20.03
N LEU A 292 5.98 3.56 -19.93
CA LEU A 292 7.15 2.79 -20.37
C LEU A 292 8.41 3.42 -19.74
N THR A 293 9.44 2.62 -19.47
CA THR A 293 10.79 3.14 -19.22
C THR A 293 11.62 2.94 -20.48
N LEU A 294 12.19 4.02 -20.99
CA LEU A 294 13.04 4.07 -22.17
C LEU A 294 14.49 3.79 -21.76
N THR A 295 15.25 3.11 -22.62
CA THR A 295 16.70 2.96 -22.45
C THR A 295 17.43 4.28 -22.70
N LYS A 296 18.66 4.42 -22.19
CA LYS A 296 19.60 5.47 -22.58
C LYS A 296 19.95 5.35 -24.07
N GLY A 297 19.94 6.47 -24.81
CA GLY A 297 20.18 6.51 -26.25
C GLY A 297 18.97 6.15 -27.13
N ALA A 298 17.76 6.09 -26.58
CA ALA A 298 16.54 5.80 -27.35
C ALA A 298 16.09 7.03 -28.15
N THR A 299 15.91 6.85 -29.46
CA THR A 299 15.43 7.89 -30.40
C THR A 299 13.92 8.10 -30.28
N LEU A 300 13.50 9.36 -30.32
CA LEU A 300 12.15 9.83 -30.08
C LEU A 300 11.76 10.92 -31.07
N THR A 301 10.56 10.87 -31.61
CA THR A 301 9.96 12.00 -32.33
C THR A 301 9.34 12.96 -31.31
N VAL A 302 9.74 14.22 -31.31
CA VAL A 302 9.15 15.26 -30.46
C VAL A 302 7.86 15.75 -31.10
N ILE A 303 6.74 15.59 -30.40
CA ILE A 303 5.40 15.97 -30.87
C ILE A 303 5.04 17.39 -30.39
N ASP A 304 5.35 17.69 -29.13
CA ASP A 304 5.06 18.96 -28.48
C ASP A 304 6.17 19.26 -27.47
N ASP A 305 6.73 20.46 -27.56
CA ASP A 305 7.86 20.94 -26.75
C ASP A 305 7.48 22.20 -25.94
N SER A 306 6.19 22.53 -25.83
CA SER A 306 5.73 23.80 -25.25
C SER A 306 5.90 23.92 -23.72
N ASN A 307 6.01 22.79 -23.00
CA ASN A 307 6.20 22.79 -21.54
C ASN A 307 7.66 23.02 -21.14
N ALA A 308 7.90 23.79 -20.07
CA ALA A 308 9.23 24.23 -19.64
C ALA A 308 10.18 23.10 -19.18
N SER A 309 9.67 21.95 -18.73
CA SER A 309 10.49 20.86 -18.17
C SER A 309 10.19 19.48 -18.74
N TRP A 310 9.14 19.33 -19.54
CA TRP A 310 8.74 18.06 -20.16
C TRP A 310 8.46 18.24 -21.66
N ALA A 311 8.78 17.24 -22.46
CA ALA A 311 8.38 17.17 -23.88
C ALA A 311 7.43 16.00 -24.08
N LYS A 312 6.43 16.17 -24.97
CA LYS A 312 5.61 15.07 -25.46
C LYS A 312 6.33 14.40 -26.62
N VAL A 313 6.54 13.10 -26.53
CA VAL A 313 7.35 12.32 -27.47
C VAL A 313 6.62 11.05 -27.94
N ARG A 314 6.98 10.59 -29.14
CA ARG A 314 6.58 9.30 -29.71
C ARG A 314 7.79 8.38 -29.78
N THR A 315 7.65 7.14 -29.32
CA THR A 315 8.66 6.09 -29.56
C THR A 315 8.61 5.60 -31.01
N VAL A 316 9.68 4.94 -31.47
CA VAL A 316 9.70 4.20 -32.75
C VAL A 316 8.59 3.14 -32.85
N SER A 317 8.09 2.65 -31.72
CA SER A 317 6.93 1.74 -31.60
C SER A 317 5.57 2.46 -31.55
N GLY A 318 5.51 3.75 -31.91
CA GLY A 318 4.27 4.54 -31.99
C GLY A 318 3.67 4.96 -30.65
N LYS A 319 4.29 4.65 -29.51
CA LYS A 319 3.75 4.93 -28.18
C LYS A 319 4.02 6.37 -27.77
N GLU A 320 2.98 7.12 -27.41
CA GLU A 320 3.09 8.51 -26.98
C GLU A 320 3.10 8.67 -25.45
N GLY A 321 3.79 9.71 -24.98
CA GLY A 321 3.78 10.13 -23.58
C GLY A 321 4.70 11.33 -23.35
N TYR A 322 4.94 11.67 -22.09
CA TYR A 322 5.79 12.80 -21.68
C TYR A 322 7.09 12.33 -21.02
N CYS A 323 8.19 12.97 -21.37
CA CYS A 323 9.53 12.73 -20.82
C CYS A 323 10.15 14.04 -20.30
N SER A 324 10.96 13.98 -19.24
CA SER A 324 11.66 15.17 -18.73
C SER A 324 12.71 15.65 -19.73
N LYS A 325 12.72 16.96 -20.04
CA LYS A 325 13.67 17.57 -20.99
C LYS A 325 15.11 17.51 -20.49
N GLU A 326 15.31 17.47 -19.18
CA GLU A 326 16.63 17.28 -18.54
C GLU A 326 17.37 16.04 -19.07
N TYR A 327 16.61 15.03 -19.51
CA TYR A 327 17.12 13.76 -20.01
C TYR A 327 16.91 13.56 -21.52
N LEU A 328 16.67 14.64 -22.28
CA LEU A 328 16.52 14.64 -23.74
C LEU A 328 17.55 15.55 -24.41
N LYS A 329 18.35 14.99 -25.30
CA LYS A 329 19.19 15.76 -26.23
C LYS A 329 18.46 15.84 -27.58
N TYR A 330 18.13 17.05 -28.01
CA TYR A 330 17.53 17.31 -29.32
C TYR A 330 18.60 17.31 -30.40
N ASP A 331 18.28 16.81 -31.58
CA ASP A 331 19.16 16.91 -32.74
C ASP A 331 19.05 18.32 -33.35
N SER A 332 20.09 19.14 -33.11
CA SER A 332 20.18 20.51 -33.60
C SER A 332 20.71 20.55 -35.03
N GLY A 333 19.82 20.65 -36.01
CA GLY A 333 20.18 21.13 -37.35
C GLY A 333 20.53 22.62 -37.28
N SER A 334 21.77 22.98 -37.61
CA SER A 334 22.29 24.35 -37.45
C SER A 334 21.92 25.27 -38.61
N SER A 335 21.70 26.55 -38.29
CA SER A 335 21.86 27.70 -39.19
C SER A 335 22.57 28.83 -38.43
N SER A 336 23.33 29.68 -39.11
CA SER A 336 24.47 30.41 -38.52
C SER A 336 24.34 31.94 -38.53
N GLY A 337 25.13 32.61 -37.65
CA GLY A 337 25.41 34.05 -37.66
C GLY A 337 24.88 34.84 -36.45
N GLY A 338 25.70 35.58 -35.68
CA GLY A 338 27.16 35.63 -35.70
C GLY A 338 27.80 36.62 -34.71
N ASN A 339 29.03 36.29 -34.30
CA ASN A 339 30.16 37.14 -33.83
C ASN A 339 29.96 38.26 -32.77
N SER A 340 30.71 38.18 -31.66
CA SER A 340 31.75 39.18 -31.28
C SER A 340 32.52 38.81 -30.00
N GLY A 341 33.78 39.24 -29.90
CA GLY A 341 34.51 39.42 -28.62
C GLY A 341 35.26 38.21 -28.05
N GLY A 342 36.60 38.20 -28.19
CA GLY A 342 37.49 37.26 -27.50
C GLY A 342 38.41 37.98 -26.49
N SER A 343 38.85 37.27 -25.45
CA SER A 343 39.94 37.70 -24.57
C SER A 343 40.67 36.49 -23.99
N SER A 344 42.00 36.56 -23.90
CA SER A 344 42.82 35.52 -23.28
C SER A 344 42.56 35.43 -21.79
N SER A 345 42.56 34.22 -21.23
CA SER A 345 42.30 33.96 -19.81
C SER A 345 43.32 32.97 -19.26
N ALA A 346 44.01 33.37 -18.19
CA ALA A 346 44.96 32.51 -17.50
C ALA A 346 44.25 31.31 -16.83
N ILE A 347 44.91 30.15 -16.86
CA ILE A 347 44.36 28.87 -16.46
C ILE A 347 44.74 28.57 -15.01
N THR A 348 43.75 28.50 -14.13
CA THR A 348 43.96 28.07 -12.74
C THR A 348 44.07 26.55 -12.68
N VAL A 349 45.13 26.06 -12.07
CA VAL A 349 45.48 24.64 -11.92
C VAL A 349 45.61 24.27 -10.45
N ALA A 350 45.34 23.00 -10.12
CA ALA A 350 45.47 22.45 -8.78
C ALA A 350 46.29 21.15 -8.81
N THR A 351 47.10 20.92 -7.79
CA THR A 351 47.86 19.67 -7.61
C THR A 351 47.41 18.98 -6.33
N THR A 352 47.12 17.68 -6.39
CA THR A 352 46.69 16.90 -5.22
C THR A 352 47.84 16.69 -4.22
N THR A 353 47.64 17.08 -2.96
CA THR A 353 48.67 16.94 -1.90
C THR A 353 48.67 15.56 -1.23
N ALA A 354 47.61 14.78 -1.46
CA ALA A 354 47.40 13.40 -1.02
C ALA A 354 46.60 12.60 -2.07
N ASN A 355 46.41 11.29 -1.86
CA ASN A 355 45.52 10.48 -2.71
C ASN A 355 44.05 10.90 -2.47
N LEU A 356 43.44 11.57 -3.45
CA LEU A 356 42.21 12.34 -3.28
C LEU A 356 41.05 11.81 -4.13
N LYS A 357 39.88 11.63 -3.51
CA LYS A 357 38.67 11.15 -4.20
C LYS A 357 37.99 12.29 -4.97
N LEU A 358 37.95 12.18 -6.30
CA LEU A 358 37.20 13.06 -7.18
C LEU A 358 35.71 12.66 -7.15
N ARG A 359 34.82 13.56 -6.73
CA ARG A 359 33.41 13.23 -6.43
C ARG A 359 32.41 13.83 -7.40
N GLN A 360 31.22 13.22 -7.47
CA GLN A 360 30.11 13.71 -8.28
C GLN A 360 29.47 15.00 -7.72
N GLY A 361 29.69 15.32 -6.44
CA GLY A 361 29.25 16.56 -5.80
C GLY A 361 30.17 17.01 -4.65
N PRO A 362 30.05 18.26 -4.20
CA PRO A 362 30.91 18.86 -3.16
C PRO A 362 30.52 18.38 -1.75
N GLY A 363 30.94 17.17 -1.40
CA GLY A 363 30.70 16.60 -0.07
C GLY A 363 31.19 15.15 0.05
N THR A 364 31.51 14.71 1.27
CA THR A 364 32.04 13.35 1.54
C THR A 364 31.00 12.24 1.36
N SER A 365 29.71 12.59 1.34
CA SER A 365 28.57 11.68 1.08
C SER A 365 28.34 11.37 -0.40
N TYR A 366 28.83 12.21 -1.34
CA TYR A 366 28.69 11.94 -2.77
C TYR A 366 29.61 10.81 -3.23
N ALA A 367 29.11 9.96 -4.13
CA ALA A 367 29.90 8.92 -4.78
C ALA A 367 31.16 9.51 -5.45
N TYR A 368 32.27 8.76 -5.40
CA TYR A 368 33.51 9.17 -6.04
C TYR A 368 33.64 8.50 -7.43
N ILE A 369 34.07 9.30 -8.40
CA ILE A 369 34.25 8.94 -9.81
C ILE A 369 35.55 8.15 -9.97
N VAL A 370 36.61 8.60 -9.29
CA VAL A 370 37.95 7.99 -9.31
C VAL A 370 38.75 8.45 -8.08
N VAL A 371 39.79 7.70 -7.71
CA VAL A 371 40.83 8.18 -6.77
C VAL A 371 41.98 8.75 -7.60
N LEU A 372 42.30 10.03 -7.37
CA LEU A 372 43.43 10.71 -7.98
C LEU A 372 44.67 10.49 -7.08
N PRO A 373 45.80 9.97 -7.61
CA PRO A 373 47.05 9.88 -6.85
C PRO A 373 47.54 11.25 -6.37
N LYS A 374 48.35 11.27 -5.31
CA LYS A 374 49.13 12.46 -4.90
C LYS A 374 50.01 12.93 -6.06
N GLY A 375 50.08 14.25 -6.27
CA GLY A 375 50.85 14.88 -7.36
C GLY A 375 50.09 15.03 -8.68
N THR A 376 48.82 14.62 -8.75
CA THR A 376 48.00 14.79 -9.96
C THR A 376 47.71 16.26 -10.20
N LYS A 377 48.17 16.81 -11.33
CA LYS A 377 47.77 18.14 -11.83
C LYS A 377 46.37 18.10 -12.44
N LEU A 378 45.59 19.15 -12.18
CA LEU A 378 44.18 19.31 -12.53
C LEU A 378 43.92 20.75 -13.00
N THR A 379 42.98 20.97 -13.90
CA THR A 379 42.45 22.32 -14.19
C THR A 379 41.32 22.64 -13.22
N VAL A 380 41.35 23.80 -12.55
CA VAL A 380 40.24 24.26 -11.70
C VAL A 380 39.22 24.97 -12.58
N THR A 381 38.00 24.42 -12.61
CA THR A 381 36.88 24.91 -13.43
C THR A 381 35.87 25.75 -12.65
N ASP A 382 35.81 25.57 -11.33
CA ASP A 382 35.08 26.45 -10.41
C ASP A 382 35.74 26.33 -9.01
N ASN A 383 36.09 27.47 -8.42
CA ASN A 383 36.74 27.57 -7.11
C ASN A 383 35.89 28.34 -6.08
N SER A 384 34.62 28.63 -6.37
CA SER A 384 33.77 29.55 -5.60
C SER A 384 33.33 29.03 -4.23
N MET A 385 33.15 27.72 -4.06
CA MET A 385 32.58 27.13 -2.84
C MET A 385 33.57 27.11 -1.67
N SER A 386 33.04 27.14 -0.44
CA SER A 386 33.83 26.81 0.76
C SER A 386 34.17 25.31 0.78
N GLY A 387 35.42 24.97 1.13
CA GLY A 387 35.89 23.59 1.29
C GLY A 387 36.06 22.75 0.02
N TRP A 388 35.39 23.04 -1.10
CA TRP A 388 35.41 22.19 -2.32
C TRP A 388 35.70 22.98 -3.59
N ALA A 389 36.52 22.42 -4.48
CA ALA A 389 36.78 22.95 -5.82
C ALA A 389 36.30 21.96 -6.90
N LYS A 390 35.73 22.48 -7.99
CA LYS A 390 35.36 21.69 -9.17
C LYS A 390 36.54 21.66 -10.14
N VAL A 391 37.02 20.46 -10.44
CA VAL A 391 38.29 20.22 -11.13
C VAL A 391 38.10 19.28 -12.31
N LYS A 392 38.95 19.45 -13.33
CA LYS A 392 39.04 18.63 -14.54
C LYS A 392 40.41 17.97 -14.62
N THR A 393 40.47 16.66 -14.83
CA THR A 393 41.71 15.92 -15.14
C THR A 393 42.10 16.10 -16.61
N ALA A 394 43.36 15.80 -16.95
CA ALA A 394 43.85 15.87 -18.34
C ALA A 394 43.06 14.96 -19.30
N ASP A 395 42.61 13.78 -18.85
CA ASP A 395 41.73 12.86 -19.59
C ASP A 395 40.25 13.30 -19.66
N GLY A 396 39.96 14.52 -19.22
CA GLY A 396 38.68 15.19 -19.42
C GLY A 396 37.63 15.00 -18.32
N LYS A 397 37.83 14.07 -17.38
CA LYS A 397 36.86 13.79 -16.29
C LYS A 397 36.71 15.01 -15.38
N GLN A 398 35.47 15.35 -15.03
CA GLN A 398 35.15 16.47 -14.14
C GLN A 398 34.48 15.99 -12.85
N GLY A 399 34.79 16.65 -11.74
CA GLY A 399 34.18 16.39 -10.44
C GLY A 399 34.64 17.38 -9.38
N TYR A 400 34.33 17.07 -8.11
CA TYR A 400 34.61 17.92 -6.95
C TYR A 400 35.64 17.28 -6.03
N CYS A 401 36.63 18.06 -5.59
CA CYS A 401 37.69 17.66 -4.67
C CYS A 401 37.72 18.61 -3.46
N SER A 402 38.07 18.10 -2.27
CA SER A 402 38.26 18.95 -1.09
C SER A 402 39.51 19.82 -1.27
N LYS A 403 39.38 21.13 -1.02
CA LYS A 403 40.46 22.12 -1.10
C LYS A 403 41.58 21.86 -0.09
N GLU A 404 41.26 21.22 1.04
CA GLU A 404 42.20 20.76 2.07
C GLU A 404 43.35 19.90 1.49
N PHE A 405 43.10 19.22 0.36
CA PHE A 405 44.04 18.32 -0.29
C PHE A 405 44.48 18.81 -1.69
N LEU A 406 44.36 20.12 -1.98
CA LEU A 406 44.73 20.75 -3.25
C LEU A 406 45.62 21.98 -3.03
N ASP A 407 46.78 22.02 -3.69
CA ASP A 407 47.61 23.22 -3.88
C ASP A 407 47.22 23.91 -5.20
N ILE A 408 46.75 25.17 -5.16
CA ILE A 408 46.08 25.84 -6.29
C ILE A 408 46.85 27.10 -6.74
N LYS A 409 47.18 27.17 -8.04
CA LYS A 409 48.02 28.20 -8.70
C LYS A 409 47.47 28.55 -10.09
N THR A 410 48.01 29.57 -10.77
CA THR A 410 47.48 30.04 -12.07
C THR A 410 48.61 30.32 -13.07
N GLU A 411 48.49 29.79 -14.29
CA GLU A 411 49.51 29.78 -15.36
C GLU A 411 48.86 30.12 -16.73
N ALA A 412 49.62 30.27 -17.83
CA ALA A 412 49.10 30.67 -19.16
C ALA A 412 49.60 29.74 -20.30
N GLY A 413 48.93 29.73 -21.47
CA GLY A 413 49.26 28.79 -22.56
C GLY A 413 48.75 29.16 -23.97
N THR A 414 49.13 28.34 -24.96
CA THR A 414 49.00 28.56 -26.42
C THR A 414 48.45 27.32 -27.18
N PRO A 415 47.88 27.46 -28.41
CA PRO A 415 47.26 26.36 -29.18
C PRO A 415 47.87 26.07 -30.58
N GLU A 416 47.59 24.89 -31.15
CA GLU A 416 47.87 24.49 -32.56
C GLU A 416 46.87 23.40 -33.09
N PRO A 417 46.88 22.97 -34.39
CA PRO A 417 45.63 22.80 -35.18
C PRO A 417 45.30 21.38 -35.72
N ALA A 418 44.81 21.28 -36.98
CA ALA A 418 44.01 20.18 -37.56
C ALA A 418 44.56 19.62 -38.92
N PRO A 419 44.09 18.45 -39.45
CA PRO A 419 44.95 17.54 -40.24
C PRO A 419 44.51 17.15 -41.68
N GLU A 420 45.49 16.70 -42.50
CA GLU A 420 45.43 15.65 -43.57
C GLU A 420 46.88 15.43 -44.14
N PRO A 421 47.18 14.47 -45.06
CA PRO A 421 47.17 12.99 -44.96
C PRO A 421 48.60 12.36 -45.03
N GLU A 422 48.71 11.01 -45.11
CA GLU A 422 49.96 10.21 -45.00
C GLU A 422 50.88 10.18 -46.25
N PRO A 423 52.20 9.97 -46.03
CA PRO A 423 52.92 8.88 -46.71
C PRO A 423 53.89 8.06 -45.82
N GLU A 424 54.19 6.82 -46.23
CA GLU A 424 55.21 5.90 -45.67
C GLU A 424 56.50 5.84 -46.53
N PRO A 425 57.62 5.20 -46.09
CA PRO A 425 58.06 4.77 -44.75
C PRO A 425 59.32 5.59 -44.33
N ASP A 426 60.49 5.19 -43.77
CA ASP A 426 61.12 3.92 -43.30
C ASP A 426 62.39 4.27 -42.45
N PRO A 427 63.13 3.30 -41.87
CA PRO A 427 62.85 2.51 -40.65
C PRO A 427 63.11 3.37 -39.37
N GLU A 428 63.79 3.07 -38.25
CA GLU A 428 64.52 1.96 -37.57
C GLU A 428 64.55 2.32 -36.04
N PRO A 429 64.98 1.47 -35.07
CA PRO A 429 65.24 0.02 -35.09
C PRO A 429 64.39 -0.79 -34.08
N GLU A 430 64.54 -2.12 -34.13
CA GLU A 430 63.67 -3.10 -33.44
C GLU A 430 63.92 -3.31 -31.93
N LYS A 431 62.92 -3.90 -31.26
CA LYS A 431 63.11 -4.85 -30.15
C LYS A 431 62.06 -5.99 -30.23
N PRO A 432 62.36 -7.18 -29.69
CA PRO A 432 61.96 -8.44 -30.33
C PRO A 432 60.52 -8.88 -30.06
N GLU A 433 59.89 -9.50 -31.08
CA GLU A 433 58.60 -10.18 -30.95
C GLU A 433 58.72 -11.48 -30.14
N GLN A 434 57.69 -11.78 -29.34
CA GLN A 434 57.35 -13.13 -28.90
C GLN A 434 55.93 -13.46 -29.38
N ASN A 435 55.83 -14.12 -30.54
CA ASN A 435 54.56 -14.41 -31.21
C ASN A 435 53.77 -15.53 -30.52
N LEU A 436 53.18 -15.21 -29.35
CA LEU A 436 52.12 -16.01 -28.74
C LEU A 436 50.88 -15.97 -29.64
N VAL A 437 50.16 -17.09 -29.76
CA VAL A 437 48.90 -17.17 -30.53
C VAL A 437 47.72 -17.50 -29.63
N ALA A 438 46.58 -16.86 -29.88
CA ALA A 438 45.36 -17.07 -29.11
C ALA A 438 44.19 -17.46 -30.00
N THR A 439 43.27 -18.25 -29.46
CA THR A 439 42.00 -18.60 -30.11
C THR A 439 40.82 -18.05 -29.32
N THR A 440 39.91 -17.37 -30.01
CA THR A 440 38.66 -16.87 -29.41
C THR A 440 37.73 -18.02 -29.02
N THR A 441 37.17 -17.99 -27.81
CA THR A 441 36.25 -19.03 -27.28
C THR A 441 34.77 -18.66 -27.40
N ALA A 442 34.49 -17.44 -27.87
CA ALA A 442 33.17 -16.91 -28.18
C ALA A 442 33.27 -15.89 -29.34
N ASN A 443 32.14 -15.37 -29.80
CA ASN A 443 32.13 -14.27 -30.79
C ASN A 443 32.63 -12.97 -30.14
N LEU A 444 33.94 -12.72 -30.22
CA LEU A 444 34.64 -11.72 -29.41
C LEU A 444 34.83 -10.39 -30.14
N ARG A 445 34.53 -9.29 -29.45
CA ARG A 445 34.69 -7.92 -29.97
C ARG A 445 36.13 -7.45 -29.81
N LEU A 446 36.83 -7.29 -30.94
CA LEU A 446 38.12 -6.62 -31.05
C LEU A 446 37.91 -5.11 -30.92
N ARG A 447 38.66 -4.44 -30.03
CA ARG A 447 38.43 -3.03 -29.66
C ARG A 447 39.66 -2.15 -29.77
N SER A 448 39.47 -0.84 -29.76
CA SER A 448 40.56 0.15 -29.78
C SER A 448 41.39 0.24 -28.49
N GLY A 449 40.97 -0.38 -27.38
CA GLY A 449 41.69 -0.34 -26.11
C GLY A 449 41.20 -1.41 -25.10
N PRO A 450 41.96 -1.64 -24.01
CA PRO A 450 41.68 -2.67 -23.01
C PRO A 450 40.47 -2.29 -22.14
N GLY A 451 39.26 -2.62 -22.59
CA GLY A 451 38.03 -2.38 -21.84
C GLY A 451 36.75 -2.49 -22.67
N THR A 452 35.62 -2.81 -22.02
CA THR A 452 34.31 -2.91 -22.69
C THR A 452 33.74 -1.56 -23.15
N SER A 453 34.33 -0.45 -22.72
CA SER A 453 34.02 0.93 -23.11
C SER A 453 34.67 1.38 -24.42
N TYR A 454 35.76 0.76 -24.86
CA TYR A 454 36.46 1.13 -26.10
C TYR A 454 35.67 0.72 -27.34
N SER A 455 35.79 1.49 -28.42
CA SER A 455 35.07 1.26 -29.68
C SER A 455 35.42 -0.11 -30.28
N VAL A 456 34.41 -0.80 -30.83
CA VAL A 456 34.57 -2.10 -31.48
C VAL A 456 35.08 -1.88 -32.91
N ILE A 457 36.23 -2.46 -33.24
CA ILE A 457 36.84 -2.41 -34.57
C ILE A 457 36.20 -3.46 -35.47
N LEU A 458 36.01 -4.69 -34.96
CA LEU A 458 35.26 -5.77 -35.58
C LEU A 458 34.88 -6.84 -34.54
N THR A 459 34.00 -7.78 -34.91
CA THR A 459 33.71 -8.97 -34.10
C THR A 459 34.35 -10.19 -34.75
N LEU A 460 35.21 -10.87 -34.01
CA LEU A 460 35.83 -12.14 -34.36
C LEU A 460 34.80 -13.25 -34.13
N SER A 461 34.68 -14.19 -35.06
CA SER A 461 33.85 -15.39 -34.86
C SER A 461 34.52 -16.33 -33.86
N ASN A 462 33.73 -17.10 -33.10
CA ASN A 462 34.25 -18.15 -32.23
C ASN A 462 35.19 -19.10 -33.01
N GLY A 463 36.32 -19.48 -32.42
CA GLY A 463 37.36 -20.27 -33.07
C GLY A 463 38.35 -19.46 -33.93
N THR A 464 38.18 -18.14 -34.07
CA THR A 464 39.15 -17.30 -34.80
C THR A 464 40.49 -17.27 -34.05
N LYS A 465 41.58 -17.58 -34.76
CA LYS A 465 42.97 -17.43 -34.29
C LYS A 465 43.48 -16.01 -34.52
N VAL A 466 44.25 -15.50 -33.57
CA VAL A 466 44.89 -14.18 -33.59
C VAL A 466 46.28 -14.25 -32.94
N THR A 467 47.22 -13.43 -33.37
CA THR A 467 48.54 -13.29 -32.71
C THR A 467 48.43 -12.33 -31.55
N VAL A 468 48.99 -12.63 -30.38
CA VAL A 468 49.02 -11.72 -29.22
C VAL A 468 50.26 -10.84 -29.31
N ILE A 469 50.05 -9.53 -29.34
CA ILE A 469 51.09 -8.50 -29.48
C ILE A 469 51.52 -7.98 -28.09
N ASP A 470 50.55 -7.83 -27.19
CA ASP A 470 50.76 -7.38 -25.82
C ASP A 470 49.82 -8.15 -24.89
N ASN A 471 50.39 -8.75 -23.86
CA ASN A 471 49.70 -9.59 -22.88
C ASN A 471 49.81 -9.03 -21.44
N SER A 472 50.27 -7.78 -21.28
CA SER A 472 50.64 -7.20 -19.98
C SER A 472 49.46 -6.78 -19.10
N ASP A 473 48.34 -6.34 -19.67
CA ASP A 473 47.12 -5.99 -18.92
C ASP A 473 46.48 -7.26 -18.30
N PRO A 474 46.01 -7.24 -17.04
CA PRO A 474 45.52 -8.44 -16.37
C PRO A 474 44.21 -9.02 -16.95
N ALA A 475 43.42 -8.25 -17.71
CA ALA A 475 42.10 -8.65 -18.22
C ALA A 475 41.96 -8.57 -19.75
N TRP A 476 42.89 -7.93 -20.46
CA TRP A 476 42.85 -7.72 -21.90
C TRP A 476 44.19 -8.05 -22.57
N ALA A 477 44.14 -8.59 -23.78
CA ALA A 477 45.32 -8.79 -24.63
C ALA A 477 45.16 -7.95 -25.90
N LYS A 478 46.23 -7.27 -26.33
CA LYS A 478 46.31 -6.69 -27.68
C LYS A 478 46.61 -7.81 -28.66
N VAL A 479 45.85 -7.93 -29.73
CA VAL A 479 45.94 -9.01 -30.71
C VAL A 479 45.89 -8.48 -32.14
N ARG A 480 46.62 -9.16 -33.05
CA ARG A 480 46.63 -8.95 -34.50
C ARG A 480 45.84 -10.06 -35.17
N THR A 481 44.89 -9.72 -36.03
CA THR A 481 44.17 -10.68 -36.87
C THR A 481 45.03 -11.11 -38.07
N ALA A 482 44.71 -12.27 -38.67
CA ALA A 482 45.36 -12.71 -39.92
C ALA A 482 45.17 -11.72 -41.10
N ALA A 483 44.19 -10.81 -41.02
CA ALA A 483 43.98 -9.72 -41.97
C ALA A 483 44.61 -8.39 -41.49
N GLY A 484 45.71 -8.46 -40.73
CA GLY A 484 46.52 -7.32 -40.26
C GLY A 484 45.90 -6.45 -39.16
N LYS A 485 44.58 -6.37 -39.05
CA LYS A 485 43.90 -5.49 -38.09
C LYS A 485 44.23 -5.83 -36.63
N GLU A 486 44.65 -4.82 -35.89
CA GLU A 486 44.97 -4.92 -34.46
C GLU A 486 43.83 -4.41 -33.56
N GLY A 487 43.84 -4.84 -32.30
CA GLY A 487 43.01 -4.29 -31.24
C GLY A 487 43.07 -5.11 -29.96
N TYR A 488 42.36 -4.69 -28.93
CA TYR A 488 42.30 -5.37 -27.64
C TYR A 488 41.07 -6.28 -27.55
N CYS A 489 41.27 -7.47 -27.01
CA CYS A 489 40.26 -8.49 -26.75
C CYS A 489 40.34 -8.90 -25.28
N SER A 490 39.20 -9.22 -24.66
CA SER A 490 39.18 -9.66 -23.26
C SER A 490 39.76 -11.07 -23.14
N LYS A 491 40.64 -11.27 -22.15
CA LYS A 491 41.28 -12.57 -21.87
C LYS A 491 40.29 -13.64 -21.44
N GLU A 492 39.17 -13.25 -20.83
CA GLU A 492 38.03 -14.11 -20.48
C GLU A 492 37.52 -14.93 -21.68
N PHE A 493 37.72 -14.43 -22.91
CA PHE A 493 37.26 -15.07 -24.15
C PHE A 493 38.40 -15.39 -25.13
N LEU A 494 39.67 -15.42 -24.66
CA LEU A 494 40.85 -15.78 -25.44
C LEU A 494 41.64 -16.92 -24.77
N LYS A 495 41.67 -18.10 -25.39
CA LYS A 495 42.61 -19.16 -25.04
C LYS A 495 43.97 -18.86 -25.67
N ILE A 496 44.87 -18.24 -24.90
CA ILE A 496 46.25 -17.93 -25.30
C ILE A 496 47.10 -19.21 -25.19
N SER A 497 47.80 -19.58 -26.25
CA SER A 497 48.72 -20.71 -26.29
C SER A 497 50.13 -20.26 -25.93
N THR A 498 50.63 -20.73 -24.79
CA THR A 498 52.06 -20.78 -24.48
C THR A 498 52.54 -22.19 -24.82
N ASP A 499 52.97 -22.40 -26.06
CA ASP A 499 53.28 -23.73 -26.59
C ASP A 499 54.31 -24.46 -25.70
N SER A 500 54.10 -25.73 -25.34
CA SER A 500 54.15 -26.82 -26.32
C SER A 500 53.37 -28.09 -25.91
N SER A 501 53.11 -28.94 -26.92
CA SER A 501 52.64 -30.34 -26.86
C SER A 501 51.17 -30.66 -26.45
N SER A 502 50.41 -31.03 -27.49
CA SER A 502 49.42 -32.12 -27.57
C SER A 502 48.34 -32.34 -26.49
N GLY A 503 47.07 -32.22 -26.94
CA GLY A 503 46.07 -33.28 -26.73
C GLY A 503 44.96 -33.02 -25.70
N GLY A 504 43.70 -33.16 -26.13
CA GLY A 504 42.52 -33.13 -25.26
C GLY A 504 41.52 -32.02 -25.61
N SER A 505 40.27 -32.39 -25.86
CA SER A 505 39.15 -31.49 -26.13
C SER A 505 37.98 -31.83 -25.22
N GLU A 506 37.88 -31.14 -24.10
CA GLU A 506 36.70 -31.16 -23.24
C GLU A 506 35.95 -29.82 -23.33
N SER A 507 34.63 -29.87 -23.18
CA SER A 507 33.73 -28.71 -23.31
C SER A 507 33.47 -28.04 -21.97
N GLU A 508 33.54 -26.70 -21.94
CA GLU A 508 33.15 -25.89 -20.77
C GLU A 508 31.75 -26.27 -20.26
N PRO A 509 31.54 -26.36 -18.93
CA PRO A 509 30.32 -26.89 -18.36
C PRO A 509 29.18 -25.88 -18.36
N THR A 510 27.98 -26.36 -18.70
CA THR A 510 26.77 -25.53 -18.82
C THR A 510 25.87 -25.69 -17.59
N ILE A 511 25.10 -24.66 -17.23
CA ILE A 511 24.10 -24.76 -16.15
C ILE A 511 22.93 -25.63 -16.65
N VAL A 512 22.77 -26.80 -16.07
CA VAL A 512 21.72 -27.79 -16.44
C VAL A 512 20.53 -27.79 -15.47
N GLY A 513 20.71 -27.26 -14.27
CA GLY A 513 19.68 -27.22 -13.26
C GLY A 513 20.04 -26.35 -12.07
N ALA A 514 19.17 -26.39 -11.05
CA ALA A 514 19.43 -25.79 -9.76
C ALA A 514 18.66 -26.52 -8.65
N THR A 515 19.15 -26.42 -7.43
CA THR A 515 18.49 -26.93 -6.22
C THR A 515 18.10 -25.76 -5.34
N VAL A 516 16.83 -25.69 -4.93
CA VAL A 516 16.34 -24.65 -4.00
C VAL A 516 17.02 -24.79 -2.64
N THR A 517 17.54 -23.70 -2.08
CA THR A 517 18.33 -23.70 -0.82
C THR A 517 17.56 -23.24 0.41
N VAL A 518 16.32 -22.76 0.24
CA VAL A 518 15.45 -22.27 1.32
C VAL A 518 14.03 -22.78 1.14
N ASP A 519 13.29 -22.97 2.22
CA ASP A 519 11.87 -23.28 2.13
C ASP A 519 11.01 -22.05 1.82
N GLY A 520 9.84 -22.27 1.22
CA GLY A 520 8.90 -21.21 0.89
C GLY A 520 9.27 -20.35 -0.31
N LEU A 521 10.25 -20.76 -1.13
CA LEU A 521 10.71 -20.01 -2.29
C LEU A 521 9.59 -19.86 -3.33
N ARG A 522 9.14 -18.62 -3.52
CA ARG A 522 8.03 -18.29 -4.41
C ARG A 522 8.48 -18.32 -5.87
N LEU A 523 8.02 -19.33 -6.62
CA LEU A 523 8.04 -19.33 -8.09
C LEU A 523 7.02 -18.31 -8.59
N ARG A 524 7.42 -17.40 -9.48
CA ARG A 524 6.58 -16.28 -9.93
C ARG A 524 6.41 -16.23 -11.44
N LYS A 525 5.34 -15.56 -11.90
CA LYS A 525 5.03 -15.40 -13.32
C LYS A 525 6.04 -14.51 -14.07
N SER A 526 6.81 -13.70 -13.36
CA SER A 526 7.83 -12.80 -13.90
C SER A 526 8.90 -12.49 -12.85
N ALA A 527 10.06 -12.03 -13.30
CA ALA A 527 11.22 -11.63 -12.49
C ALA A 527 10.95 -10.36 -11.63
N SER A 528 10.08 -10.46 -10.62
CA SER A 528 9.78 -9.37 -9.68
C SER A 528 9.05 -9.87 -8.42
N THR A 529 9.36 -9.28 -7.26
CA THR A 529 8.74 -9.60 -5.97
C THR A 529 7.25 -9.21 -5.87
N SER A 530 6.75 -8.38 -6.79
CA SER A 530 5.32 -8.04 -6.92
C SER A 530 4.56 -8.94 -7.90
N SER A 531 5.25 -9.79 -8.67
CA SER A 531 4.61 -10.70 -9.64
C SER A 531 3.83 -11.81 -8.92
N ASN A 532 2.70 -12.21 -9.52
CA ASN A 532 1.88 -13.33 -9.07
C ASN A 532 2.75 -14.56 -8.79
N ILE A 533 2.51 -15.17 -7.63
CA ILE A 533 3.09 -16.47 -7.24
C ILE A 533 2.37 -17.55 -8.04
N LEU A 534 3.12 -18.41 -8.70
CA LEU A 534 2.62 -19.61 -9.41
C LEU A 534 2.69 -20.84 -8.50
N ALA A 535 3.80 -20.98 -7.76
CA ALA A 535 4.03 -22.07 -6.83
C ALA A 535 4.90 -21.62 -5.65
N VAL A 536 4.88 -22.41 -4.58
CA VAL A 536 5.80 -22.29 -3.44
C VAL A 536 6.67 -23.54 -3.40
N LEU A 537 8.00 -23.35 -3.41
CA LEU A 537 9.00 -24.40 -3.52
C LEU A 537 9.73 -24.56 -2.19
N ASN A 538 10.12 -25.79 -1.85
CA ASN A 538 10.80 -26.11 -0.60
C ASN A 538 12.30 -26.35 -0.80
N ASN A 539 13.07 -26.34 0.28
CA ASN A 539 14.49 -26.65 0.28
C ASN A 539 14.73 -28.06 -0.31
N GLY A 540 15.78 -28.22 -1.11
CA GLY A 540 16.04 -29.45 -1.86
C GLY A 540 15.19 -29.65 -3.13
N THR A 541 14.26 -28.75 -3.46
CA THR A 541 13.50 -28.85 -4.72
C THR A 541 14.45 -28.75 -5.92
N LYS A 542 14.57 -29.82 -6.70
CA LYS A 542 15.30 -29.85 -7.97
C LYS A 542 14.52 -29.10 -9.05
N LEU A 543 15.21 -28.25 -9.82
CA LEU A 543 14.67 -27.39 -10.86
C LEU A 543 15.49 -27.51 -12.15
N THR A 544 14.82 -27.57 -13.30
CA THR A 544 15.48 -27.35 -14.59
C THR A 544 15.63 -25.86 -14.80
N VAL A 545 16.85 -25.38 -15.05
CA VAL A 545 17.11 -23.98 -15.40
C VAL A 545 16.81 -23.77 -16.88
N LEU A 546 16.15 -22.67 -17.21
CA LEU A 546 15.76 -22.33 -18.59
C LEU A 546 16.43 -21.06 -19.12
N ASP A 547 16.75 -20.11 -18.25
CA ASP A 547 17.31 -18.81 -18.60
C ASP A 547 17.88 -18.12 -17.33
N THR A 548 19.14 -17.72 -17.40
CA THR A 548 19.93 -17.05 -16.35
C THR A 548 20.34 -15.63 -16.73
N SER A 549 19.77 -15.06 -17.81
CA SER A 549 20.13 -13.74 -18.32
C SER A 549 19.82 -12.56 -17.37
N ASN A 550 19.07 -12.82 -16.29
CA ASN A 550 18.83 -11.91 -15.19
C ASN A 550 19.53 -12.43 -13.92
N ALA A 551 20.52 -11.69 -13.43
CA ALA A 551 21.33 -12.08 -12.28
C ALA A 551 20.48 -12.34 -11.01
N ASP A 552 19.48 -11.50 -10.74
CA ASP A 552 18.64 -11.59 -9.54
C ASP A 552 17.54 -12.66 -9.66
N TRP A 553 17.16 -13.05 -10.89
CA TRP A 553 16.00 -13.91 -11.17
C TRP A 553 16.28 -14.98 -12.24
N THR A 554 16.49 -16.20 -11.78
CA THR A 554 16.59 -17.37 -12.66
C THR A 554 15.22 -17.84 -13.11
N LYS A 555 15.06 -18.07 -14.42
CA LYS A 555 13.89 -18.73 -15.01
C LYS A 555 14.05 -20.24 -14.91
N VAL A 556 13.03 -20.91 -14.39
CA VAL A 556 13.07 -22.34 -14.06
C VAL A 556 11.80 -23.06 -14.48
N LYS A 557 11.91 -24.39 -14.58
CA LYS A 557 10.80 -25.33 -14.72
C LYS A 557 10.84 -26.33 -13.56
N THR A 558 9.70 -26.54 -12.90
CA THR A 558 9.56 -27.58 -11.86
C THR A 558 9.42 -28.97 -12.49
N ALA A 559 9.59 -30.04 -11.71
CA ALA A 559 9.32 -31.40 -12.15
C ALA A 559 7.86 -31.58 -12.65
N GLY A 560 6.90 -30.91 -12.02
CA GLY A 560 5.49 -30.83 -12.48
C GLY A 560 5.25 -29.97 -13.72
N GLY A 561 6.31 -29.45 -14.36
CA GLY A 561 6.25 -28.73 -15.63
C GLY A 561 5.96 -27.23 -15.53
N VAL A 562 5.73 -26.68 -14.34
CA VAL A 562 5.40 -25.26 -14.13
C VAL A 562 6.63 -24.39 -14.43
N ILE A 563 6.49 -23.45 -15.37
CA ILE A 563 7.54 -22.50 -15.75
C ILE A 563 7.32 -21.16 -15.06
N GLY A 564 8.37 -20.60 -14.47
CA GLY A 564 8.35 -19.29 -13.82
C GLY A 564 9.74 -18.77 -13.48
N TYR A 565 9.80 -17.75 -12.63
CA TYR A 565 11.03 -17.13 -12.14
C TYR A 565 11.16 -17.31 -10.62
N VAL A 566 12.35 -17.66 -10.15
CA VAL A 566 12.74 -17.69 -8.73
C VAL A 566 13.87 -16.68 -8.51
N SER A 567 14.07 -16.24 -7.27
CA SER A 567 15.26 -15.43 -6.97
C SER A 567 16.51 -16.32 -7.00
N THR A 568 17.56 -15.84 -7.67
CA THR A 568 18.83 -16.56 -7.79
C THR A 568 19.56 -16.72 -6.44
N GLU A 569 19.31 -15.81 -5.48
CA GLU A 569 19.84 -15.89 -4.10
C GLU A 569 19.46 -17.19 -3.38
N TYR A 570 18.33 -17.79 -3.76
CA TYR A 570 17.69 -18.91 -3.05
C TYR A 570 17.77 -20.24 -3.82
N ILE A 571 18.70 -20.35 -4.77
CA ILE A 571 19.03 -21.59 -5.47
C ILE A 571 20.55 -21.79 -5.57
N LYS A 572 20.99 -23.05 -5.48
CA LYS A 572 22.34 -23.50 -5.87
C LYS A 572 22.26 -23.95 -7.33
N PHE A 573 22.97 -23.31 -8.25
CA PHE A 573 23.10 -23.82 -9.62
C PHE A 573 23.81 -25.17 -9.66
N ARG A 574 23.51 -25.97 -10.68
CA ARG A 574 24.23 -27.20 -11.01
C ARG A 574 24.72 -27.16 -12.46
N TYR A 575 25.98 -27.53 -12.65
CA TYR A 575 26.70 -27.54 -13.91
C TYR A 575 26.77 -28.94 -14.56
N SER A 576 27.00 -29.01 -15.86
CA SER A 576 26.93 -30.26 -16.65
C SER A 576 28.07 -31.24 -16.41
N ASN A 577 29.19 -30.78 -15.84
CA ASN A 577 30.30 -31.62 -15.38
C ASN A 577 30.17 -32.04 -13.92
N GLU A 578 29.27 -31.43 -13.15
CA GLU A 578 29.02 -31.88 -11.79
C GLU A 578 28.22 -33.19 -11.82
N PRO A 579 28.63 -34.21 -11.05
CA PRO A 579 27.81 -35.42 -10.87
C PRO A 579 26.43 -35.04 -10.30
N GLU A 580 25.47 -35.97 -10.36
CA GLU A 580 24.22 -35.82 -9.62
C GLU A 580 24.56 -35.54 -8.14
N ASP A 581 24.20 -34.35 -7.65
CA ASP A 581 24.35 -33.95 -6.25
C ASP A 581 23.70 -35.07 -5.40
N PRO A 582 24.48 -35.90 -4.70
CA PRO A 582 24.08 -37.27 -4.41
C PRO A 582 22.85 -37.25 -3.51
N GLU A 583 21.75 -37.88 -3.96
CA GLU A 583 20.48 -37.80 -3.24
C GLU A 583 20.67 -38.23 -1.81
N ILE A 584 20.59 -37.24 -0.90
CA ILE A 584 20.90 -37.42 0.50
C ILE A 584 19.94 -38.48 1.02
N SER A 585 20.49 -39.66 1.28
CA SER A 585 19.73 -40.90 1.35
C SER A 585 19.44 -41.23 2.79
N ALA A 586 18.17 -41.32 3.15
CA ALA A 586 17.79 -41.39 4.55
C ALA A 586 18.30 -42.68 5.24
N THR A 587 19.11 -42.55 6.28
CA THR A 587 19.52 -43.64 7.17
C THR A 587 18.35 -44.15 8.01
N THR A 588 17.38 -43.29 8.34
CA THR A 588 16.08 -43.67 8.90
C THR A 588 14.94 -42.97 8.17
N LEU A 589 13.81 -43.66 7.99
CA LEU A 589 12.59 -43.12 7.37
C LEU A 589 11.38 -43.62 8.17
N LYS A 590 10.49 -42.70 8.56
CA LYS A 590 9.24 -42.98 9.30
C LYS A 590 8.08 -42.17 8.70
N LEU A 591 6.85 -42.64 8.88
CA LEU A 591 5.63 -42.01 8.39
C LEU A 591 4.68 -41.70 9.56
N SER A 592 3.94 -40.59 9.50
CA SER A 592 3.03 -40.20 10.58
C SER A 592 1.85 -41.15 10.81
N ASN A 593 1.41 -41.86 9.77
CA ASN A 593 0.27 -42.76 9.79
C ASN A 593 0.54 -43.97 8.90
N THR A 594 0.27 -45.18 9.39
CA THR A 594 0.34 -46.43 8.61
C THR A 594 -1.00 -46.82 7.97
N SER A 595 -2.11 -46.21 8.40
CA SER A 595 -3.41 -46.29 7.74
C SER A 595 -4.25 -45.04 7.97
N ALA A 596 -5.25 -44.81 7.13
CA ALA A 596 -6.25 -43.75 7.27
C ALA A 596 -7.56 -44.09 6.54
N SER A 597 -8.68 -43.53 7.00
CA SER A 597 -9.95 -43.50 6.27
C SER A 597 -10.29 -42.05 5.92
N VAL A 598 -10.53 -41.77 4.64
CA VAL A 598 -10.54 -40.40 4.10
C VAL A 598 -11.67 -40.26 3.06
N PRO A 599 -12.63 -39.33 3.23
CA PRO A 599 -13.65 -39.07 2.22
C PRO A 599 -13.07 -38.56 0.90
N VAL A 600 -13.76 -38.83 -0.21
CA VAL A 600 -13.52 -38.16 -1.50
C VAL A 600 -13.57 -36.63 -1.35
N ASP A 601 -12.79 -35.93 -2.18
CA ASP A 601 -12.45 -34.50 -2.13
C ASP A 601 -11.57 -34.06 -0.94
N ARG A 602 -11.40 -34.89 0.11
CA ARG A 602 -10.45 -34.57 1.19
C ARG A 602 -9.02 -34.85 0.77
N THR A 603 -8.12 -34.07 1.35
CA THR A 603 -6.68 -34.28 1.37
C THR A 603 -6.25 -34.75 2.75
N LEU A 604 -5.44 -35.81 2.83
CA LEU A 604 -4.76 -36.25 4.05
C LEU A 604 -3.31 -35.73 4.02
N TYR A 605 -2.83 -35.15 5.11
CA TYR A 605 -1.40 -34.79 5.24
C TYR A 605 -0.61 -35.90 5.96
N LEU A 606 0.19 -36.64 5.20
CA LEU A 606 1.19 -37.59 5.72
C LEU A 606 2.53 -36.89 5.88
N LYS A 607 3.10 -36.88 7.09
CA LYS A 607 4.48 -36.41 7.31
C LYS A 607 5.45 -37.57 7.25
N ALA A 608 6.40 -37.51 6.32
CA ALA A 608 7.60 -38.33 6.36
C ALA A 608 8.64 -37.66 7.27
N THR A 609 9.32 -38.44 8.10
CA THR A 609 10.42 -38.02 8.96
C THR A 609 11.65 -38.81 8.58
N VAL A 610 12.76 -38.12 8.30
CA VAL A 610 14.00 -38.70 7.78
C VAL A 610 15.22 -38.34 8.64
N THR A 611 16.30 -39.11 8.50
CA THR A 611 17.62 -38.83 9.05
C THR A 611 18.67 -39.02 7.96
N PRO A 612 19.56 -38.06 7.66
CA PRO A 612 19.53 -36.67 8.11
C PRO A 612 18.25 -35.96 7.65
N SER A 613 17.92 -34.81 8.27
CA SER A 613 16.64 -34.12 8.06
C SER A 613 16.45 -33.51 6.67
N ASN A 614 17.53 -33.37 5.90
CA ASN A 614 17.56 -32.89 4.52
C ASN A 614 17.59 -34.02 3.47
N ALA A 615 17.33 -35.27 3.88
CA ALA A 615 17.25 -36.39 2.94
C ALA A 615 16.04 -36.29 2.01
N SER A 616 16.21 -36.63 0.72
CA SER A 616 15.12 -36.57 -0.27
C SER A 616 14.03 -37.61 0.04
N VAL A 617 12.76 -37.28 -0.20
CA VAL A 617 11.65 -38.23 -0.06
C VAL A 617 10.80 -38.20 -1.33
N THR A 618 10.74 -39.34 -2.02
CA THR A 618 9.84 -39.57 -3.15
C THR A 618 8.52 -40.16 -2.66
N TRP A 619 7.42 -39.87 -3.36
CA TRP A 619 6.08 -40.34 -3.01
C TRP A 619 5.43 -41.05 -4.19
N LYS A 620 4.72 -42.15 -3.91
CA LYS A 620 4.01 -42.97 -4.91
C LYS A 620 2.64 -43.37 -4.41
N SER A 621 1.65 -43.34 -5.30
CA SER A 621 0.34 -44.00 -5.10
C SER A 621 0.32 -45.34 -5.83
N SER A 622 -0.27 -46.38 -5.24
CA SER A 622 -0.50 -47.66 -5.90
C SER A 622 -1.66 -47.63 -6.90
N ASN A 623 -2.53 -46.61 -6.83
CA ASN A 623 -3.64 -46.38 -7.74
C ASN A 623 -3.97 -44.88 -7.80
N THR A 624 -3.42 -44.20 -8.80
CA THR A 624 -3.59 -42.75 -9.03
C THR A 624 -5.01 -42.34 -9.38
N GLU A 625 -5.88 -43.28 -9.77
CA GLU A 625 -7.31 -42.99 -9.96
C GLU A 625 -8.08 -42.91 -8.64
N VAL A 626 -7.59 -43.58 -7.58
CA VAL A 626 -8.21 -43.59 -6.23
C VAL A 626 -7.70 -42.41 -5.41
N ALA A 627 -6.37 -42.23 -5.36
CA ALA A 627 -5.76 -41.04 -4.77
C ALA A 627 -4.42 -40.71 -5.43
N VAL A 628 -4.13 -39.41 -5.55
CA VAL A 628 -2.82 -38.89 -5.94
C VAL A 628 -2.08 -38.36 -4.71
N VAL A 629 -0.74 -38.33 -4.75
CA VAL A 629 0.09 -37.83 -3.66
C VAL A 629 1.17 -36.89 -4.18
N GLU A 630 1.30 -35.73 -3.55
CA GLU A 630 2.36 -34.76 -3.80
C GLU A 630 2.90 -34.26 -2.45
N ASN A 631 4.21 -34.42 -2.20
CA ASN A 631 4.89 -33.95 -0.99
C ASN A 631 4.22 -34.37 0.35
N GLY A 632 3.58 -35.56 0.38
CA GLY A 632 2.85 -36.09 1.52
C GLY A 632 1.39 -35.67 1.62
N TYR A 633 0.91 -34.76 0.77
CA TYR A 633 -0.49 -34.42 0.64
C TYR A 633 -1.19 -35.42 -0.30
N VAL A 634 -2.08 -36.25 0.25
CA VAL A 634 -2.80 -37.30 -0.47
C VAL A 634 -4.22 -36.83 -0.79
N GLU A 635 -4.52 -36.50 -2.05
CA GLU A 635 -5.84 -36.09 -2.51
C GLU A 635 -6.67 -37.31 -2.95
N VAL A 636 -7.85 -37.51 -2.35
CA VAL A 636 -8.73 -38.66 -2.63
C VAL A 636 -9.76 -38.32 -3.71
N LEU A 637 -9.79 -39.11 -4.78
CA LEU A 637 -10.52 -38.80 -6.02
C LEU A 637 -11.77 -39.67 -6.23
N LYS A 638 -11.75 -40.95 -5.82
CA LYS A 638 -12.93 -41.84 -5.85
C LYS A 638 -12.88 -42.87 -4.71
N PRO A 639 -14.01 -43.48 -4.30
CA PRO A 639 -14.01 -44.51 -3.26
C PRO A 639 -13.21 -45.76 -3.67
N GLY A 640 -12.60 -46.44 -2.70
CA GLY A 640 -11.75 -47.61 -2.92
C GLY A 640 -10.64 -47.74 -1.88
N THR A 641 -9.61 -48.52 -2.16
CA THR A 641 -8.41 -48.66 -1.33
C THR A 641 -7.15 -48.38 -2.13
N VAL A 642 -6.15 -47.76 -1.49
CA VAL A 642 -4.90 -47.37 -2.14
C VAL A 642 -3.76 -47.33 -1.12
N THR A 643 -2.58 -47.80 -1.54
CA THR A 643 -1.35 -47.71 -0.74
C THR A 643 -0.56 -46.49 -1.19
N ILE A 644 -0.27 -45.60 -0.25
CA ILE A 644 0.63 -44.46 -0.44
C ILE A 644 1.99 -44.81 0.15
N THR A 645 3.04 -44.80 -0.67
CA THR A 645 4.41 -45.13 -0.27
C THR A 645 5.28 -43.89 -0.31
N ALA A 646 6.08 -43.69 0.74
CA ALA A 646 7.19 -42.72 0.79
C ALA A 646 8.51 -43.49 0.76
N SER A 647 9.48 -43.04 -0.05
CA SER A 647 10.75 -43.74 -0.26
C SER A 647 11.96 -42.80 -0.25
N SER A 648 13.06 -43.25 0.36
CA SER A 648 14.34 -42.54 0.45
C SER A 648 15.48 -43.51 0.75
N GLY A 649 16.64 -43.37 0.09
CA GLY A 649 17.86 -44.14 0.42
C GLY A 649 17.66 -45.66 0.48
N GLY A 650 16.96 -46.21 -0.52
CA GLY A 650 16.58 -47.63 -0.61
C GLY A 650 15.46 -48.07 0.37
N LYS A 651 15.07 -47.23 1.33
CA LYS A 651 14.02 -47.53 2.31
C LYS A 651 12.67 -47.06 1.80
N SER A 652 11.61 -47.76 2.19
CA SER A 652 10.23 -47.39 1.87
C SER A 652 9.33 -47.63 3.08
N VAL A 653 8.37 -46.74 3.29
CA VAL A 653 7.32 -46.83 4.31
C VAL A 653 5.97 -46.50 3.66
N SER A 654 4.88 -47.11 4.12
CA SER A 654 3.58 -47.00 3.45
C SER A 654 2.43 -46.71 4.41
N CYS A 655 1.40 -46.05 3.87
CA CYS A 655 0.10 -45.82 4.49
C CYS A 655 -0.99 -46.49 3.65
N ALA A 656 -1.83 -47.32 4.27
CA ALA A 656 -3.04 -47.88 3.64
C ALA A 656 -4.22 -46.90 3.79
N VAL A 657 -4.63 -46.27 2.69
CA VAL A 657 -5.71 -45.28 2.66
C VAL A 657 -6.98 -45.93 2.11
N THR A 658 -8.05 -45.88 2.91
CA THR A 658 -9.40 -46.26 2.51
C THR A 658 -10.17 -45.00 2.11
N ALA A 659 -10.45 -44.87 0.82
CA ALA A 659 -11.23 -43.78 0.26
C ALA A 659 -12.73 -44.05 0.44
N THR A 660 -13.42 -43.20 1.20
CA THR A 660 -14.86 -43.30 1.48
C THR A 660 -15.68 -42.31 0.66
N ALA A 661 -17.02 -42.46 0.63
CA ALA A 661 -17.89 -41.56 -0.12
C ALA A 661 -17.75 -40.10 0.35
N ALA A 662 -17.90 -39.14 -0.59
CA ALA A 662 -17.81 -37.72 -0.29
C ALA A 662 -18.85 -37.29 0.76
N GLU A 663 -18.41 -36.49 1.74
CA GLU A 663 -19.29 -35.93 2.78
C GLU A 663 -20.42 -35.09 2.13
N PRO A 664 -21.67 -35.18 2.63
CA PRO A 664 -22.82 -34.52 2.00
C PRO A 664 -22.72 -32.98 2.01
N VAL A 665 -22.16 -32.42 3.09
CA VAL A 665 -21.93 -30.98 3.23
C VAL A 665 -20.49 -30.76 3.68
N ARG A 666 -19.72 -30.05 2.85
CA ARG A 666 -18.29 -29.77 3.06
C ARG A 666 -18.07 -28.82 4.23
N THR A 667 -18.91 -27.79 4.33
CA THR A 667 -18.93 -26.86 5.48
C THR A 667 -20.23 -26.06 5.54
N ALA A 668 -20.56 -25.51 6.71
CA ALA A 668 -21.65 -24.55 6.88
C ALA A 668 -21.32 -23.50 7.97
N TYR A 669 -21.88 -22.30 7.82
CA TYR A 669 -21.79 -21.18 8.78
C TYR A 669 -23.04 -20.29 8.70
N THR A 670 -23.17 -19.37 9.66
CA THR A 670 -24.22 -18.35 9.68
C THR A 670 -23.63 -16.94 9.61
N SER A 671 -24.33 -16.00 8.98
CA SER A 671 -23.94 -14.59 8.90
C SER A 671 -25.17 -13.69 9.08
N PRO A 672 -25.13 -12.65 9.95
CA PRO A 672 -24.00 -12.32 10.80
C PRO A 672 -23.76 -13.38 11.89
N ASN A 673 -22.50 -13.53 12.31
CA ASN A 673 -22.08 -14.53 13.29
C ASN A 673 -22.61 -14.25 14.71
N ILE A 674 -23.00 -12.99 14.95
CA ILE A 674 -23.79 -12.52 16.08
C ILE A 674 -24.87 -11.58 15.51
N ALA A 675 -26.13 -11.83 15.87
CA ALA A 675 -27.31 -11.16 15.33
C ALA A 675 -28.19 -10.61 16.46
N GLY A 676 -28.99 -9.59 16.21
CA GLY A 676 -30.05 -9.18 17.13
C GLY A 676 -31.32 -10.03 17.01
N ILE A 677 -32.20 -9.94 18.02
CA ILE A 677 -33.60 -10.37 17.87
C ILE A 677 -34.21 -9.71 16.62
N GLY A 678 -34.96 -10.49 15.84
CA GLY A 678 -35.61 -10.07 14.60
C GLY A 678 -34.67 -9.87 13.39
N GLU A 679 -33.34 -9.91 13.58
CA GLU A 679 -32.38 -9.75 12.48
C GLU A 679 -32.37 -10.98 11.56
N GLN A 680 -32.13 -10.74 10.26
CA GLN A 680 -32.07 -11.81 9.27
C GLN A 680 -30.69 -12.50 9.30
N VAL A 681 -30.66 -13.73 9.80
CA VAL A 681 -29.49 -14.61 9.75
C VAL A 681 -29.52 -15.39 8.43
N THR A 682 -28.51 -15.17 7.60
CA THR A 682 -28.22 -15.98 6.42
C THR A 682 -27.56 -17.28 6.84
N LEU A 683 -28.18 -18.41 6.52
CA LEU A 683 -27.62 -19.74 6.68
C LEU A 683 -26.88 -20.10 5.39
N THR A 684 -25.60 -20.48 5.46
CA THR A 684 -24.78 -20.83 4.30
C THR A 684 -24.21 -22.24 4.45
N ALA A 685 -24.29 -23.04 3.39
CA ALA A 685 -23.63 -24.33 3.28
C ALA A 685 -22.86 -24.44 1.96
N VAL A 686 -21.84 -25.29 1.92
CA VAL A 686 -21.10 -25.62 0.69
C VAL A 686 -21.09 -27.13 0.48
N THR A 687 -21.38 -27.58 -0.74
CA THR A 687 -21.35 -28.99 -1.14
C THR A 687 -20.39 -29.21 -2.31
N ASP A 688 -20.09 -30.48 -2.60
CA ASP A 688 -19.63 -30.89 -3.92
C ASP A 688 -20.72 -30.64 -4.99
N THR A 689 -20.39 -30.89 -6.27
CA THR A 689 -21.28 -30.61 -7.41
C THR A 689 -22.27 -31.74 -7.76
N SER A 690 -22.31 -32.83 -6.98
CA SER A 690 -23.27 -33.93 -7.17
C SER A 690 -24.56 -33.80 -6.37
N ARG A 691 -24.68 -32.76 -5.54
CA ARG A 691 -25.87 -32.49 -4.70
C ARG A 691 -26.87 -31.60 -5.42
N ASP A 692 -28.15 -31.92 -5.28
CA ASP A 692 -29.27 -31.25 -5.97
C ASP A 692 -30.13 -30.36 -5.04
N GLY A 693 -29.89 -30.41 -3.73
CA GLY A 693 -30.53 -29.53 -2.76
C GLY A 693 -29.78 -29.45 -1.42
N VAL A 694 -30.14 -28.48 -0.59
CA VAL A 694 -29.72 -28.35 0.81
C VAL A 694 -30.88 -27.88 1.67
N GLN A 695 -31.00 -28.43 2.87
CA GLN A 695 -31.87 -27.92 3.93
C GLN A 695 -31.11 -27.75 5.24
N PHE A 696 -31.48 -26.71 5.99
CA PHE A 696 -30.92 -26.39 7.30
C PHE A 696 -31.94 -26.78 8.37
N VAL A 697 -31.56 -27.72 9.25
CA VAL A 697 -32.35 -28.07 10.44
C VAL A 697 -31.85 -27.21 11.59
N VAL A 698 -32.68 -26.26 12.01
CA VAL A 698 -32.42 -25.37 13.15
C VAL A 698 -33.07 -25.97 14.39
N THR A 699 -32.28 -26.21 15.44
CA THR A 699 -32.81 -26.57 16.77
C THR A 699 -33.09 -25.28 17.54
N MET A 700 -34.34 -25.10 17.96
CA MET A 700 -34.84 -23.98 18.75
C MET A 700 -34.51 -24.18 20.24
N GLN A 701 -34.70 -23.14 21.08
CA GLN A 701 -34.32 -23.20 22.51
C GLN A 701 -35.16 -24.20 23.34
N ASP A 702 -36.37 -24.53 22.88
CA ASP A 702 -37.25 -25.59 23.45
C ASP A 702 -36.88 -27.01 22.97
N GLY A 703 -35.86 -27.15 22.13
CA GLY A 703 -35.48 -28.42 21.50
C GLY A 703 -36.28 -28.79 20.25
N SER A 704 -37.29 -28.00 19.87
CA SER A 704 -38.04 -28.20 18.61
C SER A 704 -37.14 -27.96 17.38
N LYS A 705 -37.56 -28.49 16.22
CA LYS A 705 -36.76 -28.45 14.98
C LYS A 705 -37.49 -27.72 13.87
N LYS A 706 -36.89 -26.65 13.37
CA LYS A 706 -37.37 -25.82 12.27
C LYS A 706 -36.51 -26.08 11.03
N THR A 707 -37.08 -26.72 10.02
CA THR A 707 -36.39 -26.97 8.73
C THR A 707 -36.54 -25.75 7.83
N VAL A 708 -35.43 -25.27 7.28
CA VAL A 708 -35.38 -24.14 6.33
C VAL A 708 -34.70 -24.62 5.04
N GLN A 709 -35.40 -24.54 3.91
CA GLN A 709 -34.86 -24.95 2.60
C GLN A 709 -33.88 -23.90 2.05
N ALA A 710 -32.83 -24.33 1.35
CA ALA A 710 -31.99 -23.42 0.59
C ALA A 710 -32.78 -22.81 -0.58
N THR A 711 -32.78 -21.48 -0.68
CA THR A 711 -33.55 -20.74 -1.70
C THR A 711 -32.68 -20.22 -2.83
N LYS A 712 -31.35 -20.27 -2.68
CA LYS A 712 -30.36 -19.86 -3.68
C LYS A 712 -29.20 -20.84 -3.70
N GLN A 713 -28.68 -21.08 -4.90
CA GLN A 713 -27.41 -21.78 -5.12
C GLN A 713 -26.49 -20.99 -6.05
N THR A 714 -25.18 -21.16 -5.91
CA THR A 714 -24.17 -20.53 -6.78
C THR A 714 -22.95 -21.43 -6.85
N THR A 715 -22.52 -21.79 -8.06
CA THR A 715 -21.28 -22.54 -8.26
C THR A 715 -20.08 -21.62 -8.07
N GLU A 716 -19.23 -21.94 -7.10
CA GLU A 716 -17.90 -21.33 -6.95
C GLU A 716 -16.86 -22.17 -7.70
N SER A 717 -15.72 -21.58 -8.06
CA SER A 717 -14.65 -22.27 -8.78
C SER A 717 -13.28 -21.76 -8.39
N VAL A 718 -12.33 -22.69 -8.24
CA VAL A 718 -10.95 -22.43 -7.80
C VAL A 718 -10.00 -23.17 -8.72
N GLN A 719 -9.08 -22.45 -9.37
CA GLN A 719 -8.01 -23.07 -10.14
C GLN A 719 -6.77 -23.26 -9.26
N ASN A 720 -6.25 -24.49 -9.20
CA ASN A 720 -4.94 -24.75 -8.63
C ASN A 720 -3.86 -24.30 -9.62
N THR A 721 -2.97 -23.40 -9.18
CA THR A 721 -1.93 -22.79 -10.03
C THR A 721 -0.74 -23.71 -10.33
N HIS A 722 -0.58 -24.80 -9.58
CA HIS A 722 0.48 -25.79 -9.75
C HIS A 722 0.06 -26.86 -10.77
N THR A 723 -1.17 -27.38 -10.65
CA THR A 723 -1.69 -28.49 -11.49
C THR A 723 -2.62 -28.04 -12.62
N GLY A 724 -3.05 -26.78 -12.64
CA GLY A 724 -4.03 -26.25 -13.60
C GLY A 724 -5.48 -26.71 -13.38
N LYS A 725 -5.69 -27.76 -12.57
CA LYS A 725 -6.99 -28.37 -12.25
C LYS A 725 -7.93 -27.35 -11.62
N THR A 726 -9.18 -27.33 -12.10
CA THR A 726 -10.24 -26.47 -11.56
C THR A 726 -11.17 -27.28 -10.68
N TYR A 727 -11.30 -26.84 -9.43
CA TYR A 727 -12.19 -27.37 -8.41
C TYR A 727 -13.49 -26.56 -8.43
N LYS A 728 -14.62 -27.21 -8.20
CA LYS A 728 -15.94 -26.60 -8.19
C LYS A 728 -16.73 -27.05 -6.96
N THR A 729 -17.43 -26.12 -6.34
CA THR A 729 -18.32 -26.36 -5.20
C THR A 729 -19.61 -25.58 -5.38
N ILE A 730 -20.70 -26.02 -4.75
CA ILE A 730 -21.97 -25.28 -4.78
C ILE A 730 -22.19 -24.63 -3.42
N LYS A 731 -22.29 -23.30 -3.42
CA LYS A 731 -22.69 -22.49 -2.27
C LYS A 731 -24.21 -22.41 -2.23
N TRP A 732 -24.81 -22.90 -1.16
CA TRP A 732 -26.25 -22.87 -0.90
C TRP A 732 -26.55 -21.85 0.20
N THR A 733 -27.61 -21.05 0.04
CA THR A 733 -28.05 -20.14 1.11
C THR A 733 -29.56 -20.19 1.37
N ALA A 734 -29.90 -19.95 2.63
CA ALA A 734 -31.25 -19.67 3.13
C ALA A 734 -31.20 -18.47 4.08
N SER A 735 -32.36 -17.96 4.50
CA SER A 735 -32.47 -16.91 5.52
C SER A 735 -33.48 -17.32 6.58
N VAL A 736 -33.20 -16.98 7.84
CA VAL A 736 -34.08 -17.21 8.98
C VAL A 736 -34.02 -16.02 9.95
N THR A 737 -35.07 -15.80 10.73
CA THR A 737 -35.10 -14.86 11.85
C THR A 737 -35.37 -15.60 13.15
N PHE A 738 -34.95 -14.99 14.26
CA PHE A 738 -35.13 -15.48 15.63
C PHE A 738 -35.84 -14.42 16.47
N ASP A 739 -36.72 -14.86 17.36
CA ASP A 739 -37.57 -14.03 18.24
C ASP A 739 -36.97 -13.82 19.64
N THR A 740 -36.05 -14.70 20.04
CA THR A 740 -35.47 -14.78 21.38
C THR A 740 -33.94 -14.91 21.31
N THR A 741 -33.24 -14.41 22.33
CA THR A 741 -31.78 -14.54 22.43
C THR A 741 -31.33 -15.98 22.65
N GLY A 742 -30.07 -16.28 22.35
CA GLY A 742 -29.48 -17.59 22.61
C GLY A 742 -28.59 -18.12 21.48
N ASN A 743 -28.08 -19.33 21.70
CA ASN A 743 -27.26 -20.06 20.74
C ASN A 743 -28.10 -21.16 20.09
N TYR A 744 -28.29 -21.10 18.77
CA TYR A 744 -29.14 -22.02 18.03
C TYR A 744 -28.28 -22.97 17.21
N SER A 745 -28.47 -24.27 17.39
CA SER A 745 -27.77 -25.28 16.58
C SER A 745 -28.35 -25.31 15.17
N VAL A 746 -27.50 -25.28 14.15
CA VAL A 746 -27.90 -25.31 12.74
C VAL A 746 -27.14 -26.43 12.03
N THR A 747 -27.85 -27.48 11.64
CA THR A 747 -27.29 -28.60 10.87
C THR A 747 -27.73 -28.53 9.42
N ALA A 748 -26.79 -28.29 8.51
CA ALA A 748 -27.03 -28.38 7.07
C ALA A 748 -26.92 -29.83 6.60
N VAL A 749 -27.93 -30.34 5.89
CA VAL A 749 -27.91 -31.63 5.19
C VAL A 749 -28.23 -31.41 3.71
N SER A 750 -27.65 -32.23 2.82
CA SER A 750 -27.82 -32.09 1.36
C SER A 750 -28.67 -33.20 0.77
N ALA A 751 -29.30 -32.95 -0.36
CA ALA A 751 -29.95 -33.97 -1.18
C ALA A 751 -29.03 -34.47 -2.32
N GLN A 752 -29.25 -35.71 -2.74
CA GLN A 752 -28.72 -36.28 -3.96
C GLN A 752 -29.76 -37.21 -4.57
N ASN A 753 -30.13 -36.99 -5.84
CA ASN A 753 -31.29 -37.58 -6.49
C ASN A 753 -32.58 -37.38 -5.66
N GLY A 754 -32.77 -36.16 -5.13
CA GLY A 754 -33.90 -35.75 -4.29
C GLY A 754 -33.94 -36.36 -2.88
N LYS A 755 -32.98 -37.21 -2.49
CA LYS A 755 -32.93 -37.86 -1.16
C LYS A 755 -31.93 -37.15 -0.26
N TYR A 756 -32.40 -36.61 0.86
CA TYR A 756 -31.57 -35.93 1.86
C TYR A 756 -30.69 -36.90 2.67
N SER A 757 -29.48 -36.46 2.99
CA SER A 757 -28.52 -37.19 3.82
C SER A 757 -28.90 -37.20 5.30
N SER A 758 -28.59 -38.30 5.99
CA SER A 758 -28.70 -38.41 7.46
C SER A 758 -27.55 -37.71 8.19
N ALA A 759 -26.37 -37.66 7.56
CA ALA A 759 -25.23 -36.87 8.01
C ALA A 759 -25.25 -35.45 7.40
N GLY A 760 -24.50 -34.52 8.01
CA GLY A 760 -24.45 -33.12 7.60
C GLY A 760 -23.38 -32.33 8.36
N TYR A 761 -23.34 -31.01 8.16
CA TYR A 761 -22.42 -30.11 8.87
C TYR A 761 -23.17 -29.26 9.90
N THR A 762 -22.77 -29.33 11.17
CA THR A 762 -23.35 -28.53 12.25
C THR A 762 -22.50 -27.30 12.58
N THR A 763 -23.18 -26.16 12.63
CA THR A 763 -22.70 -24.84 13.05
C THR A 763 -23.73 -24.18 13.98
N SER A 764 -23.64 -22.89 14.29
CA SER A 764 -24.64 -22.22 15.14
C SER A 764 -24.86 -20.74 14.83
N ALA A 765 -26.13 -20.32 14.83
CA ALA A 765 -26.50 -18.90 14.90
C ALA A 765 -26.48 -18.43 16.36
N TYR A 766 -26.08 -17.18 16.60
CA TYR A 766 -26.02 -16.60 17.94
C TYR A 766 -26.76 -15.27 17.98
N VAL A 767 -27.73 -15.15 18.89
CA VAL A 767 -28.71 -14.06 18.93
C VAL A 767 -28.63 -13.34 20.27
N VAL A 768 -28.51 -12.02 20.23
CA VAL A 768 -28.36 -11.13 21.40
C VAL A 768 -29.44 -10.05 21.46
N GLN A 769 -29.59 -9.43 22.62
CA GLN A 769 -30.66 -8.47 22.91
C GLN A 769 -30.47 -7.11 22.23
N SER A 770 -29.23 -6.70 21.98
CA SER A 770 -28.90 -5.39 21.37
C SER A 770 -28.00 -5.52 20.15
N GLN A 771 -28.43 -4.89 19.05
CA GLN A 771 -27.66 -4.70 17.81
C GLN A 771 -26.71 -3.49 17.89
N ASP A 772 -26.85 -2.60 18.88
CA ASP A 772 -25.96 -1.46 19.04
C ASP A 772 -24.60 -1.93 19.58
N TYR A 773 -23.54 -1.65 18.81
CA TYR A 773 -22.19 -2.11 19.12
C TYR A 773 -21.60 -1.43 20.36
N THR A 774 -22.16 -0.28 20.79
CA THR A 774 -21.66 0.57 21.88
C THR A 774 -22.39 0.37 23.21
N VAL A 775 -23.59 -0.24 23.18
CA VAL A 775 -24.40 -0.52 24.38
C VAL A 775 -23.81 -1.70 25.15
N SER A 776 -23.33 -1.41 26.37
CA SER A 776 -22.71 -2.40 27.25
C SER A 776 -23.74 -3.17 28.09
N SER A 777 -23.59 -4.50 28.16
CA SER A 777 -24.47 -5.40 28.91
C SER A 777 -23.66 -6.50 29.61
N THR A 778 -24.31 -7.28 30.47
CA THR A 778 -23.78 -8.53 31.06
C THR A 778 -24.03 -9.75 30.19
N GLU A 779 -24.55 -9.55 28.98
CA GLU A 779 -24.87 -10.61 28.01
C GLU A 779 -23.59 -11.15 27.36
N ASP A 780 -23.50 -12.48 27.22
CA ASP A 780 -22.42 -13.14 26.50
C ASP A 780 -22.34 -12.62 25.06
N ARG A 781 -21.11 -12.38 24.58
CA ARG A 781 -20.86 -11.91 23.21
C ARG A 781 -20.12 -12.98 22.39
N ARG A 782 -20.06 -12.77 21.09
CA ARG A 782 -19.33 -13.59 20.09
C ARG A 782 -18.74 -12.64 19.06
N ALA A 783 -17.59 -12.98 18.47
CA ALA A 783 -16.95 -12.16 17.42
C ALA A 783 -17.90 -11.89 16.23
N SER A 784 -18.03 -10.63 15.84
CA SER A 784 -18.87 -10.22 14.71
C SER A 784 -18.19 -10.39 13.34
N ASP A 785 -18.99 -10.38 12.27
CA ASP A 785 -18.48 -10.39 10.89
C ASP A 785 -17.51 -9.23 10.60
N LYS A 786 -17.63 -8.10 11.33
CA LYS A 786 -16.70 -6.97 11.19
C LYS A 786 -15.29 -7.35 11.65
N ILE A 787 -15.14 -7.94 12.83
CA ILE A 787 -13.81 -8.36 13.32
C ILE A 787 -13.32 -9.61 12.60
N ILE A 788 -14.19 -10.55 12.24
CA ILE A 788 -13.79 -11.75 11.48
C ILE A 788 -13.26 -11.33 10.09
N ASN A 789 -13.86 -10.31 9.46
CA ASN A 789 -13.31 -9.69 8.26
C ASN A 789 -11.98 -8.96 8.53
N MET A 790 -11.82 -8.26 9.67
CA MET A 790 -10.56 -7.62 10.03
C MET A 790 -9.42 -8.65 10.20
N ILE A 791 -9.69 -9.78 10.87
CA ILE A 791 -8.81 -10.94 10.99
C ILE A 791 -8.48 -11.50 9.61
N ALA A 792 -9.49 -11.80 8.78
CA ALA A 792 -9.31 -12.32 7.42
C ALA A 792 -8.43 -11.42 6.53
N ASN A 793 -8.48 -10.09 6.72
CA ASN A 793 -7.62 -9.13 6.02
C ASN A 793 -6.18 -9.06 6.58
N TRP A 794 -5.95 -9.44 7.84
CA TRP A 794 -4.61 -9.57 8.42
C TRP A 794 -3.92 -10.90 8.08
N GLU A 795 -4.63 -12.03 8.15
CA GLU A 795 -4.07 -13.35 7.81
C GLU A 795 -3.84 -13.49 6.29
N GLY A 796 -4.71 -12.88 5.48
CA GLY A 796 -4.75 -13.11 4.03
C GLY A 796 -5.41 -14.46 3.67
N PHE A 797 -5.66 -14.69 2.37
CA PHE A 797 -6.34 -15.90 1.89
C PHE A 797 -5.44 -16.76 1.01
N SER A 798 -5.30 -18.05 1.35
CA SER A 798 -4.81 -19.09 0.44
C SER A 798 -5.87 -20.18 0.23
N SER A 799 -6.22 -20.47 -1.03
CA SER A 799 -7.09 -21.59 -1.38
C SER A 799 -6.38 -22.95 -1.28
N THR A 800 -5.06 -22.98 -1.42
CA THR A 800 -4.25 -24.20 -1.30
C THR A 800 -3.45 -24.20 0.00
N VAL A 801 -3.09 -25.39 0.48
CA VAL A 801 -2.14 -25.54 1.60
C VAL A 801 -0.79 -24.87 1.26
N TYR A 802 -0.19 -24.21 2.26
CA TYR A 802 1.15 -23.65 2.22
C TYR A 802 1.85 -23.85 3.57
N ALA A 803 3.17 -23.69 3.62
CA ALA A 803 3.93 -23.75 4.87
C ALA A 803 4.07 -22.36 5.52
N ASP A 804 3.81 -22.25 6.83
CA ASP A 804 4.02 -20.99 7.55
C ASP A 804 5.50 -20.74 7.86
N MET A 805 6.05 -19.78 7.12
CA MET A 805 7.43 -19.29 7.21
C MET A 805 7.76 -18.55 8.51
N LEU A 806 6.77 -18.20 9.35
CA LEU A 806 7.03 -17.66 10.69
C LEU A 806 7.45 -18.74 11.69
N THR A 807 7.29 -20.02 11.32
CA THR A 807 7.65 -21.18 12.17
C THR A 807 8.85 -21.93 11.61
N THR A 808 9.83 -22.24 12.47
CA THR A 808 10.99 -23.09 12.10
C THR A 808 10.58 -24.53 11.73
N SER A 809 9.38 -24.95 12.15
CA SER A 809 8.78 -26.25 11.82
C SER A 809 7.85 -26.22 10.60
N GLN A 810 7.68 -25.04 9.97
CA GLN A 810 6.95 -24.84 8.71
C GLN A 810 5.54 -25.46 8.70
N VAL A 811 4.72 -25.03 9.65
CA VAL A 811 3.40 -25.62 9.92
C VAL A 811 2.50 -25.49 8.68
N PRO A 812 1.88 -26.59 8.19
CA PRO A 812 0.89 -26.55 7.12
C PRO A 812 -0.30 -25.66 7.49
N THR A 813 -0.64 -24.75 6.57
CA THR A 813 -1.60 -23.67 6.77
C THR A 813 -2.50 -23.50 5.54
N LEU A 814 -3.75 -23.09 5.74
CA LEU A 814 -4.78 -22.99 4.70
C LEU A 814 -5.78 -21.86 5.01
N GLY A 815 -6.46 -21.36 3.98
CA GLY A 815 -7.56 -20.41 4.14
C GLY A 815 -7.06 -19.08 4.70
N TYR A 816 -7.63 -18.68 5.84
CA TYR A 816 -7.25 -17.49 6.61
C TYR A 816 -6.43 -17.88 7.85
N GLY A 817 -5.21 -18.40 7.64
CA GLY A 817 -4.28 -18.76 8.72
C GLY A 817 -4.64 -20.03 9.51
N TYR A 818 -5.49 -20.92 8.99
CA TYR A 818 -5.84 -22.18 9.68
C TYR A 818 -4.69 -23.18 9.57
N THR A 819 -4.05 -23.49 10.70
CA THR A 819 -2.91 -24.41 10.82
C THR A 819 -3.35 -25.84 11.17
N PHE A 820 -2.58 -26.85 10.76
CA PHE A 820 -2.86 -28.25 11.09
C PHE A 820 -1.62 -29.16 11.15
N GLY A 821 -1.73 -30.24 11.93
CA GLY A 821 -0.67 -31.22 12.15
C GLY A 821 -0.69 -32.42 11.19
N ALA A 822 0.31 -33.29 11.31
CA ALA A 822 0.37 -34.54 10.56
C ALA A 822 -0.79 -35.48 10.90
N GLY A 823 -1.30 -36.20 9.90
CA GLY A 823 -2.50 -37.04 9.99
C GLY A 823 -3.83 -36.29 9.83
N ALA A 824 -3.83 -34.97 9.69
CA ALA A 824 -5.05 -34.19 9.50
C ALA A 824 -5.69 -34.41 8.12
N THR A 825 -7.02 -34.42 8.08
CA THR A 825 -7.84 -34.49 6.85
C THR A 825 -8.61 -33.19 6.63
N PHE A 826 -8.38 -32.55 5.48
CA PHE A 826 -8.88 -31.20 5.17
C PHE A 826 -9.34 -31.13 3.72
N TYR A 827 -10.18 -30.15 3.36
CA TYR A 827 -10.40 -29.84 1.95
C TYR A 827 -9.24 -28.95 1.46
N ASN A 828 -8.62 -29.31 0.34
CA ASN A 828 -7.62 -28.46 -0.32
C ASN A 828 -8.27 -27.77 -1.53
N ASN A 829 -7.64 -26.72 -2.06
CA ASN A 829 -8.15 -25.92 -3.19
C ASN A 829 -9.51 -25.24 -2.90
N ILE A 830 -9.71 -24.79 -1.66
CA ILE A 830 -11.00 -24.30 -1.14
C ILE A 830 -11.41 -22.94 -1.70
N SER A 831 -12.72 -22.71 -1.78
CA SER A 831 -13.29 -21.40 -2.09
C SER A 831 -13.09 -20.38 -0.97
N LYS A 832 -13.34 -19.09 -1.26
CA LYS A 832 -13.37 -18.05 -0.20
C LYS A 832 -14.53 -18.24 0.77
N THR A 833 -15.66 -18.78 0.33
CA THR A 833 -16.78 -19.13 1.22
C THR A 833 -16.40 -20.30 2.15
N GLU A 834 -15.69 -21.31 1.64
CA GLU A 834 -15.16 -22.40 2.46
C GLU A 834 -14.10 -21.89 3.47
N GLY A 835 -13.17 -21.04 3.03
CA GLY A 835 -12.16 -20.44 3.91
C GLY A 835 -12.75 -19.52 4.98
N TRP A 836 -13.77 -18.73 4.63
CA TRP A 836 -14.52 -17.92 5.59
C TRP A 836 -15.25 -18.81 6.61
N SER A 837 -15.94 -19.86 6.15
CA SER A 837 -16.60 -20.83 7.01
C SER A 837 -15.61 -21.51 7.97
N LEU A 838 -14.41 -21.83 7.50
CA LEU A 838 -13.33 -22.39 8.33
C LEU A 838 -12.89 -21.41 9.42
N LEU A 839 -12.70 -20.13 9.09
CA LEU A 839 -12.34 -19.08 10.06
C LEU A 839 -13.45 -18.86 11.11
N VAL A 840 -14.70 -18.68 10.67
CA VAL A 840 -15.87 -18.51 11.55
C VAL A 840 -16.02 -19.71 12.49
N ASN A 841 -16.02 -20.94 11.96
CA ASN A 841 -16.16 -22.14 12.78
C ASN A 841 -14.96 -22.34 13.72
N THR A 842 -13.75 -21.92 13.35
CA THR A 842 -12.57 -21.95 14.24
C THR A 842 -12.74 -20.98 15.42
N ILE A 843 -13.11 -19.72 15.14
CA ILE A 843 -13.32 -18.69 16.16
C ILE A 843 -14.47 -19.04 17.12
N ASN A 844 -15.52 -19.70 16.61
CA ASN A 844 -16.68 -20.10 17.40
C ASN A 844 -16.46 -21.40 18.21
N LYS A 845 -15.61 -22.33 17.75
CA LYS A 845 -15.39 -23.64 18.40
C LYS A 845 -14.20 -23.62 19.37
N ALA A 846 -13.21 -22.76 19.13
CA ALA A 846 -12.11 -22.53 20.07
C ALA A 846 -12.54 -21.61 21.23
N SER A 847 -11.82 -21.68 22.36
CA SER A 847 -12.21 -21.00 23.59
C SER A 847 -12.00 -19.47 23.61
N TYR A 848 -11.62 -18.85 22.49
CA TYR A 848 -11.41 -17.39 22.40
C TYR A 848 -12.64 -16.59 22.85
N THR A 849 -13.84 -16.99 22.42
CA THR A 849 -15.11 -16.38 22.85
C THR A 849 -15.42 -16.75 24.30
N THR A 850 -15.28 -18.04 24.65
CA THR A 850 -15.65 -18.60 25.96
C THR A 850 -14.86 -17.96 27.11
N GLU A 851 -13.54 -17.81 26.97
CA GLU A 851 -12.72 -17.27 28.07
C GLU A 851 -12.86 -15.73 28.21
N VAL A 852 -13.20 -15.00 27.15
CA VAL A 852 -13.58 -13.57 27.25
C VAL A 852 -14.86 -13.45 28.07
N ASN A 853 -15.93 -14.18 27.71
CA ASN A 853 -17.18 -14.13 28.47
C ASN A 853 -17.02 -14.70 29.90
N ARG A 854 -16.09 -15.64 30.12
CA ARG A 854 -15.71 -16.11 31.46
C ARG A 854 -15.06 -14.99 32.29
N PHE A 855 -14.04 -14.31 31.75
CA PHE A 855 -13.38 -13.18 32.42
C PHE A 855 -14.38 -12.08 32.77
N MET A 856 -15.29 -11.78 31.84
CA MET A 856 -16.41 -10.85 32.02
C MET A 856 -17.30 -11.19 33.22
N ARG A 857 -17.87 -12.40 33.24
CA ARG A 857 -18.77 -12.85 34.32
C ARG A 857 -18.07 -12.93 35.68
N LEU A 858 -16.84 -13.43 35.73
CA LEU A 858 -16.06 -13.56 36.97
C LEU A 858 -15.71 -12.22 37.64
N ASN A 859 -15.74 -11.11 36.90
CA ASN A 859 -15.40 -9.78 37.40
C ASN A 859 -16.60 -8.80 37.39
N GLY A 860 -17.82 -9.28 37.12
CA GLY A 860 -19.04 -8.45 37.14
C GLY A 860 -19.05 -7.32 36.12
N LEU A 861 -18.32 -7.46 35.00
CA LEU A 861 -18.15 -6.41 34.00
C LEU A 861 -19.37 -6.28 33.08
N LYS A 862 -19.68 -5.07 32.61
CA LYS A 862 -20.54 -4.81 31.43
C LYS A 862 -19.68 -4.50 30.20
N MET A 863 -20.02 -5.08 29.06
CA MET A 863 -19.27 -4.97 27.79
C MET A 863 -20.18 -4.80 26.58
N ASN A 864 -19.72 -4.03 25.61
CA ASN A 864 -20.37 -3.81 24.32
C ASN A 864 -19.74 -4.69 23.21
N GLN A 865 -20.32 -4.68 22.01
CA GLN A 865 -19.87 -5.58 20.94
C GLN A 865 -18.48 -5.22 20.39
N ASN A 866 -18.14 -3.93 20.28
CA ASN A 866 -16.85 -3.54 19.72
C ASN A 866 -15.69 -3.81 20.70
N GLN A 867 -15.93 -3.75 22.01
CA GLN A 867 -15.02 -4.24 23.04
C GLN A 867 -14.84 -5.77 22.93
N ALA A 868 -15.94 -6.52 22.85
CA ALA A 868 -15.90 -7.98 22.73
C ALA A 868 -15.10 -8.44 21.50
N ASP A 869 -15.34 -7.81 20.34
CA ASP A 869 -14.63 -8.06 19.09
C ASP A 869 -13.11 -7.88 19.25
N CYS A 870 -12.65 -6.77 19.85
CA CYS A 870 -11.23 -6.56 20.15
C CYS A 870 -10.66 -7.68 21.04
N LEU A 871 -11.30 -7.99 22.16
CA LEU A 871 -10.79 -8.98 23.11
C LEU A 871 -10.75 -10.39 22.49
N ILE A 872 -11.70 -10.74 21.62
CA ILE A 872 -11.71 -12.02 20.91
C ILE A 872 -10.65 -12.07 19.80
N SER A 873 -10.40 -10.98 19.04
CA SER A 873 -9.28 -10.93 18.07
C SER A 873 -7.91 -10.98 18.76
N PHE A 874 -7.78 -10.28 19.89
CA PHE A 874 -6.57 -10.33 20.70
C PHE A 874 -6.31 -11.77 21.19
N GLY A 875 -7.34 -12.40 21.78
CA GLY A 875 -7.29 -13.79 22.23
C GLY A 875 -7.05 -14.80 21.10
N TYR A 876 -7.58 -14.56 19.89
CA TYR A 876 -7.31 -15.37 18.70
C TYR A 876 -5.80 -15.42 18.38
N ASN A 877 -5.14 -14.25 18.44
CA ASN A 877 -3.75 -14.13 18.03
C ASN A 877 -2.72 -14.46 19.14
N VAL A 878 -3.03 -14.22 20.43
CA VAL A 878 -2.10 -14.53 21.54
C VAL A 878 -2.45 -15.81 22.33
N GLY A 879 -3.59 -16.43 22.02
CA GLY A 879 -4.13 -17.59 22.72
C GLY A 879 -5.15 -17.21 23.81
N SER A 880 -6.28 -17.94 23.85
CA SER A 880 -7.37 -17.72 24.81
C SER A 880 -6.95 -17.86 26.28
N GLY A 881 -5.90 -18.64 26.57
CA GLY A 881 -5.33 -18.80 27.92
C GLY A 881 -4.85 -17.50 28.58
N TYR A 882 -4.62 -16.42 27.80
CA TYR A 882 -4.34 -15.09 28.33
C TYR A 882 -5.43 -14.60 29.31
N TRP A 883 -6.70 -14.89 29.04
CA TRP A 883 -7.83 -14.48 29.87
C TRP A 883 -7.84 -15.17 31.25
N ASN A 884 -7.25 -16.38 31.33
CA ASN A 884 -7.24 -17.24 32.51
C ASN A 884 -5.94 -17.20 33.33
N GLY A 885 -4.82 -16.74 32.74
CA GLY A 885 -3.52 -16.72 33.42
C GLY A 885 -3.35 -15.56 34.41
N SER A 886 -2.31 -15.62 35.24
CA SER A 886 -1.87 -14.51 36.12
C SER A 886 -0.94 -13.49 35.42
N SER A 887 -0.68 -13.66 34.12
CA SER A 887 0.27 -12.86 33.33
C SER A 887 -0.12 -11.38 33.28
N THR A 888 0.81 -10.53 33.72
CA THR A 888 0.62 -9.09 33.95
C THR A 888 0.87 -8.25 32.70
N MET A 889 -0.10 -8.26 31.77
CA MET A 889 -0.37 -7.06 30.98
C MET A 889 -1.30 -6.15 31.80
N ASP A 890 -1.05 -4.85 31.80
CA ASP A 890 -1.87 -3.90 32.57
C ASP A 890 -3.27 -3.75 31.99
N ALA A 891 -3.53 -4.07 30.70
CA ALA A 891 -4.85 -3.93 30.08
C ALA A 891 -6.00 -4.62 30.84
N ARG A 892 -5.78 -5.81 31.44
CA ARG A 892 -6.80 -6.44 32.31
C ARG A 892 -7.02 -5.63 33.58
N THR A 893 -5.97 -5.12 34.21
CA THR A 893 -6.06 -4.23 35.36
C THR A 893 -6.75 -2.90 35.02
N ILE A 894 -6.48 -2.33 33.83
CA ILE A 894 -7.10 -1.11 33.30
C ILE A 894 -8.61 -1.32 33.09
N MET A 895 -9.02 -2.48 32.55
CA MET A 895 -10.45 -2.87 32.48
C MET A 895 -11.07 -3.08 33.86
N LEU A 896 -10.33 -3.62 34.83
CA LEU A 896 -10.80 -3.75 36.22
C LEU A 896 -10.82 -2.42 37.00
N ASN A 897 -10.25 -1.35 36.44
CA ASN A 897 -10.38 0.03 36.93
C ASN A 897 -11.57 0.75 36.28
N ALA A 898 -12.13 0.23 35.18
CA ALA A 898 -13.31 0.79 34.53
C ALA A 898 -14.56 0.54 35.41
N VAL A 899 -15.06 1.62 36.01
CA VAL A 899 -16.28 1.66 36.83
C VAL A 899 -17.08 2.89 36.45
N VAL A 900 -18.41 2.80 36.59
CA VAL A 900 -19.28 3.99 36.58
C VAL A 900 -18.87 4.88 37.76
N PRO A 901 -18.35 6.10 37.52
CA PRO A 901 -17.65 6.87 38.54
C PRO A 901 -18.65 7.63 39.43
N PRO A 902 -18.61 7.49 40.77
CA PRO A 902 -19.62 8.07 41.67
C PRO A 902 -19.80 9.59 41.49
N ASP A 903 -21.05 10.07 41.54
CA ASP A 903 -21.37 11.49 41.43
C ASP A 903 -21.14 12.28 42.73
N THR A 904 -21.08 11.59 43.88
CA THR A 904 -20.87 12.20 45.20
C THR A 904 -19.57 11.71 45.84
N PHE A 905 -18.75 12.65 46.31
CA PHE A 905 -17.50 12.35 47.04
C PHE A 905 -17.64 12.79 48.51
N PRO A 906 -17.33 11.93 49.50
CA PRO A 906 -17.34 12.31 50.90
C PRO A 906 -16.16 13.23 51.23
N SER A 907 -16.26 14.02 52.29
CA SER A 907 -15.21 14.97 52.71
C SER A 907 -13.84 14.33 53.00
N GLY A 908 -13.82 13.06 53.42
CA GLY A 908 -12.58 12.27 53.60
C GLY A 908 -12.07 11.55 52.35
N GLY A 909 -12.73 11.74 51.19
CA GLY A 909 -12.44 11.09 49.91
C GLY A 909 -12.75 9.58 49.88
N LEU A 910 -13.11 9.08 48.70
CA LEU A 910 -13.22 7.64 48.45
C LEU A 910 -11.81 7.03 48.51
N SER A 911 -11.64 5.92 49.23
CA SER A 911 -10.36 5.19 49.22
C SER A 911 -10.12 4.56 47.85
N ALA A 912 -8.89 4.62 47.34
CA ALA A 912 -8.50 3.99 46.09
C ALA A 912 -7.02 3.57 46.10
N THR A 913 -6.65 2.67 45.19
CA THR A 913 -5.27 2.18 44.99
C THR A 913 -4.78 2.56 43.60
N VAL A 914 -3.58 3.13 43.48
CA VAL A 914 -2.90 3.31 42.19
C VAL A 914 -2.38 1.95 41.71
N THR A 915 -2.81 1.49 40.54
CA THR A 915 -2.50 0.14 40.04
C THR A 915 -1.26 0.08 39.15
N LYS A 916 -0.86 1.21 38.56
CA LYS A 916 0.33 1.34 37.71
C LYS A 916 1.02 2.66 38.02
N SER A 917 2.34 2.64 38.15
CA SER A 917 3.12 3.85 38.46
C SER A 917 2.88 4.93 37.40
N THR A 918 2.50 6.12 37.84
CA THR A 918 1.93 7.18 37.00
C THR A 918 2.28 8.57 37.57
N ASN A 919 1.81 9.64 36.92
CA ASN A 919 2.09 11.03 37.30
C ASN A 919 0.82 11.72 37.81
N LEU A 920 0.90 12.33 39.00
CA LEU A 920 -0.07 13.28 39.52
C LEU A 920 0.07 14.60 38.74
N ARG A 921 -1.04 15.13 38.21
CA ARG A 921 -1.03 16.31 37.33
C ARG A 921 -1.84 17.48 37.87
N SER A 922 -1.56 18.68 37.36
CA SER A 922 -2.27 19.92 37.69
C SER A 922 -3.72 19.98 37.20
N SER A 923 -4.04 19.34 36.08
CA SER A 923 -5.40 19.18 35.56
C SER A 923 -5.62 17.80 34.92
N ALA A 924 -6.88 17.49 34.60
CA ALA A 924 -7.33 16.26 33.94
C ALA A 924 -6.89 16.23 32.46
N SER A 925 -5.60 16.06 32.20
CA SER A 925 -5.06 15.94 30.84
C SER A 925 -3.66 15.32 30.81
N MET A 926 -3.38 14.50 29.78
CA MET A 926 -2.05 13.94 29.54
C MET A 926 -0.96 14.98 29.21
N SER A 927 -1.34 16.21 28.83
CA SER A 927 -0.40 17.32 28.60
C SER A 927 -0.21 18.24 29.82
N ALA A 928 -0.98 18.05 30.91
CA ALA A 928 -0.90 18.89 32.10
C ALA A 928 0.40 18.68 32.89
N SER A 929 0.89 19.73 33.56
CA SER A 929 2.15 19.70 34.30
C SER A 929 2.14 18.67 35.44
N ILE A 930 3.28 18.01 35.63
CA ILE A 930 3.45 16.94 36.62
C ILE A 930 3.77 17.56 37.99
N LEU A 931 2.97 17.24 39.01
CA LEU A 931 3.14 17.68 40.39
C LEU A 931 4.02 16.73 41.22
N SER A 932 3.98 15.44 40.88
CA SER A 932 4.82 14.36 41.39
C SER A 932 4.53 13.06 40.64
N SER A 933 5.45 12.09 40.67
CA SER A 933 5.13 10.69 40.38
C SER A 933 4.38 10.04 41.56
N VAL A 934 3.65 8.97 41.28
CA VAL A 934 2.96 8.12 42.26
C VAL A 934 3.18 6.66 41.88
N SER A 935 3.69 5.84 42.78
CA SER A 935 4.00 4.43 42.54
C SER A 935 2.74 3.54 42.58
N SER A 936 2.78 2.42 41.85
CA SER A 936 1.79 1.35 42.03
C SER A 936 1.75 0.85 43.48
N GLY A 937 0.57 0.42 43.94
CA GLY A 937 0.28 0.04 45.33
C GLY A 937 -0.10 1.22 46.24
N THR A 938 0.24 2.46 45.86
CA THR A 938 -0.05 3.65 46.69
C THR A 938 -1.54 3.80 46.95
N GLN A 939 -1.92 3.90 48.22
CA GLN A 939 -3.27 4.28 48.64
C GLN A 939 -3.46 5.78 48.48
N VAL A 940 -4.58 6.18 47.89
CA VAL A 940 -4.94 7.58 47.63
C VAL A 940 -6.39 7.86 48.02
N LYS A 941 -6.73 9.14 48.21
CA LYS A 941 -8.11 9.58 48.44
C LYS A 941 -8.65 10.30 47.22
N VAL A 942 -9.66 9.72 46.56
CA VAL A 942 -10.36 10.35 45.44
C VAL A 942 -11.38 11.35 45.97
N VAL A 943 -11.22 12.61 45.57
CA VAL A 943 -12.02 13.75 46.04
C VAL A 943 -12.89 14.38 44.94
N GLY A 944 -12.70 13.96 43.69
CA GLY A 944 -13.48 14.43 42.54
C GLY A 944 -13.21 13.60 41.28
N LYS A 945 -13.92 13.90 40.19
CA LYS A 945 -13.83 13.21 38.90
C LYS A 945 -13.97 14.18 37.72
N ASP A 946 -13.41 13.80 36.58
CA ASP A 946 -13.76 14.33 35.26
C ASP A 946 -13.90 13.12 34.32
N PHE A 947 -15.09 12.96 33.75
CA PHE A 947 -15.43 11.93 32.76
C PHE A 947 -16.31 12.57 31.67
N SER A 948 -15.98 13.82 31.30
CA SER A 948 -16.64 14.57 30.22
C SER A 948 -16.56 13.85 28.87
N ASP A 949 -15.47 13.11 28.62
CA ASP A 949 -15.48 11.88 27.80
C ASP A 949 -15.24 10.70 28.75
N THR A 950 -16.12 9.69 28.73
CA THR A 950 -15.97 8.51 29.61
C THR A 950 -14.70 7.71 29.31
N ARG A 951 -14.13 7.87 28.11
CA ARG A 951 -12.93 7.20 27.62
C ARG A 951 -11.64 7.99 27.89
N ASP A 952 -11.71 9.25 28.31
CA ASP A 952 -10.58 9.91 28.98
C ASP A 952 -10.95 10.34 30.39
N GLY A 953 -11.41 9.38 31.19
CA GLY A 953 -11.71 9.60 32.59
C GLY A 953 -10.47 9.93 33.44
N TRP A 954 -10.66 10.84 34.40
CA TRP A 954 -9.68 11.23 35.40
C TRP A 954 -10.32 11.29 36.80
N TYR A 955 -9.54 10.94 37.80
CA TYR A 955 -9.87 11.13 39.21
C TYR A 955 -9.00 12.23 39.81
N GLN A 956 -9.62 13.18 40.51
CA GLN A 956 -8.90 14.10 41.37
C GLN A 956 -8.59 13.38 42.68
N VAL A 957 -7.31 13.32 43.05
CA VAL A 957 -6.84 12.59 44.23
C VAL A 957 -6.00 13.47 45.14
N THR A 958 -6.09 13.23 46.44
CA THR A 958 -5.14 13.70 47.45
C THR A 958 -4.18 12.57 47.83
N VAL A 959 -2.89 12.86 47.77
CA VAL A 959 -1.79 11.94 48.11
C VAL A 959 -0.59 12.75 48.62
N ASN A 960 0.03 12.32 49.72
CA ASN A 960 1.21 12.97 50.33
C ASN A 960 1.07 14.50 50.51
N GLY A 961 -0.10 14.97 50.95
CA GLY A 961 -0.41 16.39 51.14
C GLY A 961 -0.64 17.21 49.86
N LYS A 962 -0.50 16.61 48.67
CA LYS A 962 -0.82 17.25 47.38
C LYS A 962 -2.17 16.77 46.87
N THR A 963 -2.94 17.67 46.25
CA THR A 963 -4.12 17.33 45.46
C THR A 963 -3.84 17.59 43.98
N GLY A 964 -4.25 16.66 43.12
CA GLY A 964 -4.05 16.73 41.67
C GLY A 964 -4.80 15.62 40.96
N TRP A 965 -4.53 15.39 39.68
CA TRP A 965 -5.29 14.49 38.83
C TRP A 965 -4.51 13.24 38.41
N LEU A 966 -5.18 12.09 38.41
CA LEU A 966 -4.70 10.81 37.90
C LEU A 966 -5.65 10.25 36.84
N ASN A 967 -5.09 9.70 35.76
CA ASN A 967 -5.83 9.03 34.70
C ASN A 967 -6.56 7.79 35.28
N SER A 968 -7.86 7.63 35.00
CA SER A 968 -8.71 6.62 35.64
C SER A 968 -8.27 5.19 35.36
N GLY A 969 -7.63 4.94 34.21
CA GLY A 969 -7.10 3.62 33.85
C GLY A 969 -6.04 3.09 34.82
N TYR A 970 -5.47 3.93 35.68
CA TYR A 970 -4.44 3.54 36.66
C TYR A 970 -4.88 3.66 38.13
N VAL A 971 -6.18 3.85 38.40
CA VAL A 971 -6.73 4.03 39.76
C VAL A 971 -7.91 3.07 39.99
N ARG A 972 -7.79 2.19 40.97
CA ARG A 972 -8.87 1.28 41.41
C ARG A 972 -9.57 1.84 42.63
N LEU A 973 -10.86 2.12 42.55
CA LEU A 973 -11.65 2.51 43.73
C LEU A 973 -11.80 1.31 44.68
N SER A 974 -11.64 1.54 45.99
CA SER A 974 -11.79 0.53 47.03
C SER A 974 -13.24 0.49 47.53
N GLY A 975 -14.11 -0.23 46.81
CA GLY A 975 -15.53 -0.38 47.12
C GLY A 975 -16.26 -1.23 46.09
N SER A 976 -17.57 -1.43 46.25
CA SER A 976 -18.42 -2.09 45.25
C SER A 976 -19.01 -1.04 44.32
N TYR A 977 -18.70 -1.14 43.03
CA TYR A 977 -19.15 -0.22 41.98
C TYR A 977 -19.57 -1.02 40.75
N GLN A 978 -20.43 -0.44 39.91
CA GLN A 978 -20.79 -1.05 38.62
C GLN A 978 -19.59 -0.97 37.68
N HIS A 979 -19.01 -2.11 37.32
CA HIS A 979 -17.94 -2.19 36.35
C HIS A 979 -18.50 -2.15 34.93
N ASP A 980 -18.08 -1.16 34.14
CA ASP A 980 -18.60 -0.95 32.80
C ASP A 980 -17.48 -0.47 31.88
N LEU A 981 -17.16 -1.28 30.87
CA LEU A 981 -15.99 -1.06 30.01
C LEU A 981 -16.13 0.21 29.14
N ASN A 982 -17.32 0.82 29.05
CA ASN A 982 -17.50 2.15 28.46
C ASN A 982 -16.80 3.29 29.26
N TYR A 983 -16.31 3.00 30.47
CA TYR A 983 -15.49 3.90 31.30
C TYR A 983 -13.99 3.51 31.32
N THR A 984 -13.56 2.61 30.42
CA THR A 984 -12.15 2.26 30.24
C THR A 984 -11.40 3.45 29.65
N ASN A 985 -10.34 3.92 30.31
CA ASN A 985 -9.51 4.99 29.75
C ASN A 985 -8.77 4.50 28.49
N ALA A 986 -9.13 5.08 27.33
CA ALA A 986 -8.69 4.65 26.01
C ALA A 986 -7.19 4.85 25.79
N TYR A 987 -6.62 5.96 26.30
CA TYR A 987 -5.18 6.19 26.23
C TYR A 987 -4.42 5.11 27.00
N ALA A 988 -4.87 4.77 28.22
CA ALA A 988 -4.24 3.73 29.04
C ALA A 988 -4.34 2.35 28.38
N PHE A 989 -5.55 1.94 27.97
CA PHE A 989 -5.79 0.63 27.36
C PHE A 989 -5.03 0.46 26.04
N GLY A 990 -5.13 1.44 25.12
CA GLY A 990 -4.46 1.38 23.82
C GLY A 990 -2.95 1.38 23.94
N THR A 991 -2.38 2.25 24.79
CA THR A 991 -0.94 2.29 25.08
C THR A 991 -0.42 0.94 25.58
N ASP A 992 -1.18 0.24 26.43
CA ASP A 992 -0.73 -1.05 26.95
C ASP A 992 -0.89 -2.19 25.94
N LEU A 993 -2.00 -2.21 25.19
CA LEU A 993 -2.24 -3.20 24.14
C LEU A 993 -1.18 -3.12 23.04
N LEU A 994 -0.72 -1.91 22.68
CA LEU A 994 0.35 -1.68 21.71
C LEU A 994 1.68 -2.37 22.10
N ARG A 995 1.93 -2.65 23.39
CA ARG A 995 3.13 -3.38 23.86
C ARG A 995 3.15 -4.85 23.40
N TRP A 996 2.02 -5.41 22.99
CA TRP A 996 1.89 -6.82 22.57
C TRP A 996 2.15 -7.01 21.06
N CYS A 997 3.25 -6.43 20.62
CA CYS A 997 3.77 -6.44 19.25
C CYS A 997 4.92 -7.44 19.04
N ASN A 998 5.23 -8.29 20.03
CA ASN A 998 6.41 -9.17 20.01
C ASN A 998 6.04 -10.64 19.75
N ALA A 999 6.87 -11.35 18.98
CA ALA A 999 6.84 -12.80 18.81
C ALA A 999 8.27 -13.36 18.84
N GLY A 1000 8.49 -14.53 19.46
CA GLY A 1000 9.84 -15.09 19.60
C GLY A 1000 10.87 -14.15 20.26
N GLY A 1001 10.41 -13.25 21.14
CA GLY A 1001 11.22 -12.19 21.77
C GLY A 1001 11.52 -10.97 20.88
N LYS A 1002 11.15 -10.97 19.59
CA LYS A 1002 11.42 -9.89 18.63
C LYS A 1002 10.17 -9.04 18.35
N PRO A 1003 10.30 -7.71 18.15
CA PRO A 1003 9.19 -6.83 17.78
C PRO A 1003 8.83 -6.93 16.29
N TYR A 1004 7.53 -6.95 15.97
CA TYR A 1004 7.01 -7.00 14.59
C TYR A 1004 6.01 -5.85 14.34
N SER A 1005 6.27 -5.03 13.32
CA SER A 1005 5.39 -3.93 12.94
C SER A 1005 3.99 -4.40 12.50
N GLY A 1006 3.88 -5.57 11.88
CA GLY A 1006 2.58 -6.20 11.56
C GLY A 1006 1.72 -6.47 12.80
N LEU A 1007 2.33 -6.93 13.90
CA LEU A 1007 1.64 -7.13 15.17
C LEU A 1007 1.30 -5.79 15.84
N LEU A 1008 2.17 -4.78 15.75
CA LEU A 1008 1.88 -3.43 16.23
C LEU A 1008 0.64 -2.83 15.54
N TYR A 1009 0.56 -2.91 14.20
CA TYR A 1009 -0.61 -2.44 13.45
C TYR A 1009 -1.89 -3.24 13.78
N ARG A 1010 -1.75 -4.54 14.11
CA ARG A 1010 -2.88 -5.35 14.61
C ARG A 1010 -3.39 -4.85 15.97
N ARG A 1011 -2.51 -4.66 16.97
CA ARG A 1011 -2.90 -4.10 18.29
C ARG A 1011 -3.49 -2.71 18.17
N LEU A 1012 -2.98 -1.90 17.25
CA LEU A 1012 -3.50 -0.58 16.96
C LEU A 1012 -4.92 -0.63 16.38
N GLY A 1013 -5.19 -1.54 15.43
CA GLY A 1013 -6.54 -1.79 14.93
C GLY A 1013 -7.49 -2.31 16.03
N GLU A 1014 -7.04 -3.27 16.83
CA GLU A 1014 -7.80 -3.84 17.96
C GLU A 1014 -8.14 -2.76 19.01
N ALA A 1015 -7.18 -1.92 19.41
CA ALA A 1015 -7.41 -0.80 20.32
C ALA A 1015 -8.41 0.23 19.76
N ASN A 1016 -8.38 0.49 18.45
CA ASN A 1016 -9.30 1.41 17.79
C ASN A 1016 -10.73 0.83 17.71
N VAL A 1017 -10.85 -0.48 17.48
CA VAL A 1017 -12.13 -1.20 17.58
C VAL A 1017 -12.66 -1.13 19.02
N TYR A 1018 -11.84 -1.39 20.04
CA TYR A 1018 -12.26 -1.33 21.46
C TYR A 1018 -12.70 0.07 21.91
N ASN A 1019 -11.86 1.08 21.68
CA ASN A 1019 -12.07 2.43 22.23
C ASN A 1019 -13.05 3.28 21.41
N TYR A 1020 -13.12 3.05 20.10
CA TYR A 1020 -13.76 3.99 19.16
C TYR A 1020 -14.70 3.34 18.14
N ASN A 1021 -14.98 2.03 18.24
CA ASN A 1021 -15.82 1.28 17.28
C ASN A 1021 -15.27 1.37 15.84
N ASP A 1022 -13.95 1.60 15.70
CA ASP A 1022 -13.27 1.93 14.45
C ASP A 1022 -12.58 0.70 13.85
N TYR A 1023 -13.32 -0.02 13.01
CA TYR A 1023 -12.86 -1.19 12.25
C TYR A 1023 -12.02 -0.84 11.01
N SER A 1024 -11.56 0.41 10.84
CA SER A 1024 -10.64 0.75 9.75
C SER A 1024 -9.26 0.16 9.99
N ALA A 1025 -8.58 -0.25 8.91
CA ALA A 1025 -7.27 -0.90 9.00
C ALA A 1025 -6.15 0.11 9.36
N ALA A 1026 -5.99 0.38 10.66
CA ALA A 1026 -5.06 1.37 11.17
C ALA A 1026 -3.59 0.99 10.92
N ARG A 1027 -2.87 1.87 10.19
CA ARG A 1027 -1.41 1.81 10.00
C ARG A 1027 -0.65 2.96 10.68
N TYR A 1028 -1.37 3.85 11.35
CA TYR A 1028 -0.82 5.02 12.04
C TYR A 1028 -1.65 5.33 13.28
N ASN A 1029 -1.01 5.90 14.31
CA ASN A 1029 -1.57 6.08 15.64
C ASN A 1029 -2.54 7.27 15.74
N LYS A 1030 -3.73 7.09 15.16
CA LYS A 1030 -4.82 8.07 15.05
C LYS A 1030 -5.27 8.68 16.40
N TYR A 1031 -5.09 7.97 17.51
CA TYR A 1031 -5.66 8.30 18.82
C TYR A 1031 -4.61 8.56 19.92
N GLY A 1032 -3.34 8.79 19.55
CA GLY A 1032 -2.33 9.32 20.47
C GLY A 1032 -1.88 8.38 21.59
N TYR A 1033 -1.97 7.06 21.40
CA TYR A 1033 -1.39 6.09 22.34
C TYR A 1033 0.14 6.27 22.42
N THR A 1034 0.82 5.81 23.48
CA THR A 1034 2.29 5.74 23.45
C THR A 1034 2.75 4.47 22.72
N TYR A 1035 3.63 4.61 21.72
CA TYR A 1035 4.28 3.48 21.07
C TYR A 1035 5.28 2.78 22.01
N PRO A 1036 5.49 1.46 21.88
CA PRO A 1036 6.57 0.76 22.58
C PRO A 1036 7.94 1.33 22.20
N SER A 1037 8.94 1.24 23.09
CA SER A 1037 10.29 1.79 22.85
C SER A 1037 10.94 1.29 21.56
N ALA A 1038 10.74 0.01 21.21
CA ALA A 1038 11.19 -0.59 19.93
C ALA A 1038 10.59 0.06 18.67
N PHE A 1039 9.52 0.84 18.81
CA PHE A 1039 8.81 1.56 17.76
C PHE A 1039 8.72 3.06 18.02
N ALA A 1040 9.53 3.63 18.92
CA ALA A 1040 9.50 5.05 19.25
C ALA A 1040 9.77 5.98 18.05
N GLY A 1041 10.48 5.49 17.01
CA GLY A 1041 10.68 6.18 15.73
C GLY A 1041 9.49 6.13 14.75
N TYR A 1042 8.35 5.57 15.14
CA TYR A 1042 7.09 5.55 14.37
C TYR A 1042 6.04 6.54 14.95
N ALA A 1043 6.45 7.36 15.93
CA ALA A 1043 5.64 8.35 16.64
C ALA A 1043 5.37 9.62 15.83
#